data_AF-A0A0C3BE51-F1
#
_entry.id   AF-A0A0C3BE51-F1
#
_cell.length_a   1.000
_cell.length_b   1.000
_cell.length_c   1.000
_cell.angle_alpha   90.00
_cell.angle_beta   90.00
_cell.angle_gamma   90.00
#
_symmetry.space_group_name_H-M   'P 1'
#
loop_
_entity.id
_entity.type
_entity.pdbx_description
1 polymer ?
#
loop_
_entity_poly.entity_id
_entity_poly.type
_entity_poly.pdbx_seq_one_letter_code
_entity_poly.pdbx_strand_id
1 'polypeptide(L)'
;MTTNVNSKVLSVLDPHRVSSVMTGSRTLTGGYPVPGQQVLTVTSAMNRDCFVDDNTWRLIADNGEFDDIVIGSGFCALGYIDEALRLNPFRKILLLERGGFWLPDHFQNLPLPFQFVQQDVSETFPWELTSETAKNKIYLSGSSPFFGGRSSFWSIWSPRAIYERTADDDANEDEDCDLMDGFPEFMKEIAKKPDFYKGADRLLNVQRADKIKDQVFDSVLQRRFDHYLAQDVAQDPAERTITGVESAKPARLATGVPVGRPTTGFRQFSAVGSLLSINERQNKLARRNPPAGNPLMIATNVVVERFELEPANNPTHARVLHTSRGPLTLRGGKTNVILATGAIPATTILLNSIKKIRPRAGQHQGALQAQPNLARRGSSTPSRLRRRWSNSTTVPGHIRLPWINLSAEEKAQRSSRLFTSLAPDNGDTLTPEQLENNEGYVFVACSILGEQPKDTQSKVELNKSDPDVTTNIRLHLDLPEDSAMKIWETMEESGFQAIEVIAAGKAGELEYWNREDGKWESKRHVNRVKALFHEASTTFMTKDFSAQQPAQGEQNVSAEKADIGMASVDETYRPYGLENGNVYVTGAGLFPTAGSWNPTPTIVGFAQHLAKSLVVPPKRVGVFAQDQLVPATKTLGRPYIIGFKVDGSVSFWSFSSDEFPSPADLADTPAYRNDKHIRLLADTTGDGFYDLVAFTDTDVRVAIRNKNENTFNNFVEKLQDFTYDAGWRVDKHIRYMADVRRTGRADIIGFGDAGVFLSKNEPNPHGAGFIFTDPSIILDDFCYSKGWRLDKHLRFLGDFYGQGVPDIIGFGENTVFVAKNNGDGTFEGPQEVQGLDQFTFSSGWRVNKHVRTLANVTSKRRIDIVGFGDKGVYVAVNKGNGTVEPAKLVLEDFGYDSWRVEKHLRFVVDVDGDGLGDIVGFGQDGVYVSKNRGNGTFEEAKLVSRDFGYEQGWRVHEHPRFMADVTGNGCADIVGFKDKAAYVAFNDGAGNFGHAQLLTDEFSGEGWDPSTSVRYVRRLY
;
A
#
# COMPACT_ATOMS: atom_id res chain seq x y z
N MET A 1 -4.62 48.26 16.26
CA MET A 1 -4.79 48.18 14.79
C MET A 1 -4.38 46.79 14.36
N THR A 2 -5.33 45.87 14.37
CA THR A 2 -5.11 44.43 14.17
C THR A 2 -6.17 43.96 13.19
N THR A 3 -5.79 43.82 11.91
CA THR A 3 -6.60 43.10 10.91
C THR A 3 -5.73 42.70 9.72
N ASN A 4 -5.86 41.43 9.33
CA ASN A 4 -5.73 40.90 7.97
C ASN A 4 -4.33 40.67 7.36
N VAL A 5 -3.59 39.71 7.91
CA VAL A 5 -2.63 38.92 7.10
C VAL A 5 -2.74 37.45 7.50
N ASN A 6 -3.48 36.63 6.73
CA ASN A 6 -3.17 35.21 6.47
C ASN A 6 -4.30 34.45 5.75
N SER A 7 -4.64 34.86 4.54
CA SER A 7 -5.40 34.00 3.60
C SER A 7 -4.76 33.89 2.20
N LYS A 8 -3.63 34.58 1.96
CA LYS A 8 -2.92 34.59 0.68
C LYS A 8 -1.66 33.72 0.63
N VAL A 9 -1.14 33.25 1.76
CA VAL A 9 0.10 32.43 1.78
C VAL A 9 -0.20 30.95 1.49
N LEU A 10 -1.39 30.45 1.87
CA LEU A 10 -1.81 29.07 1.58
C LEU A 10 -2.28 28.86 0.13
N SER A 11 -2.55 29.92 -0.64
CA SER A 11 -2.90 29.82 -2.06
C SER A 11 -1.71 29.72 -3.01
N VAL A 12 -0.48 29.73 -2.48
CA VAL A 12 0.78 29.85 -3.25
C VAL A 12 1.49 28.49 -3.42
N LEU A 13 1.02 27.42 -2.77
CA LEU A 13 1.58 26.06 -2.89
C LEU A 13 0.86 25.17 -3.92
N ASP A 14 0.01 25.75 -4.77
CA ASP A 14 -0.55 25.08 -5.95
C ASP A 14 0.30 25.41 -7.19
N PRO A 15 1.14 24.48 -7.68
CA PRO A 15 1.98 24.72 -8.87
C PRO A 15 1.14 25.07 -10.11
N HIS A 16 -0.15 24.72 -10.14
CA HIS A 16 -1.04 25.06 -11.25
C HIS A 16 -1.79 26.38 -11.08
N ARG A 17 -1.87 26.98 -9.88
CA ARG A 17 -2.28 28.39 -9.77
C ARG A 17 -1.19 29.31 -10.28
N VAL A 18 0.08 28.99 -10.05
CA VAL A 18 1.21 29.74 -10.64
C VAL A 18 1.32 29.45 -12.16
N SER A 19 1.08 28.21 -12.60
CA SER A 19 0.97 27.90 -14.04
C SER A 19 -0.29 28.48 -14.70
N SER A 20 -1.36 28.79 -13.96
CA SER A 20 -2.54 29.49 -14.51
C SER A 20 -2.24 30.97 -14.81
N VAL A 21 -1.32 31.57 -14.04
CA VAL A 21 -0.82 32.94 -14.28
C VAL A 21 0.19 32.97 -15.43
N MET A 22 0.84 31.84 -15.73
CA MET A 22 1.62 31.62 -16.96
C MET A 22 0.97 30.56 -17.86
N THR A 23 -0.32 30.72 -18.14
CA THR A 23 -0.86 30.14 -19.37
C THR A 23 -0.10 30.78 -20.52
N GLY A 24 0.88 30.05 -21.06
CA GLY A 24 1.33 30.27 -22.42
C GLY A 24 0.12 30.13 -23.32
N SER A 25 -0.51 31.25 -23.65
CA SER A 25 -1.29 31.46 -24.87
C SER A 25 -2.11 30.24 -25.34
N ARG A 26 -3.05 29.76 -24.52
CA ARG A 26 -4.15 28.91 -25.00
C ARG A 26 -5.54 29.41 -24.64
N THR A 27 -5.66 30.63 -24.15
CA THR A 27 -6.81 31.47 -24.49
C THR A 27 -6.54 32.05 -25.87
N LEU A 28 -6.91 31.30 -26.91
CA LEU A 28 -7.28 31.89 -28.21
C LEU A 28 -8.62 32.62 -28.05
N THR A 29 -8.70 33.54 -27.09
CA THR A 29 -9.77 34.53 -26.99
C THR A 29 -9.39 35.69 -27.92
N GLY A 30 -9.30 35.41 -29.22
CA GLY A 30 -9.23 36.42 -30.28
C GLY A 30 -7.97 37.28 -30.43
N GLY A 31 -6.82 36.93 -29.83
CA GLY A 31 -5.56 37.69 -29.95
C GLY A 31 -4.50 37.07 -30.87
N TYR A 32 -3.54 37.87 -31.34
CA TYR A 32 -2.35 37.39 -32.07
C TYR A 32 -1.35 36.72 -31.10
N PRO A 33 -0.76 35.57 -31.44
CA PRO A 33 0.23 34.91 -30.58
C PRO A 33 1.52 35.73 -30.53
N VAL A 34 2.08 35.89 -29.32
CA VAL A 34 3.44 36.40 -29.12
C VAL A 34 4.43 35.23 -29.30
N PRO A 35 5.55 35.38 -30.04
CA PRO A 35 6.56 34.33 -30.15
C PRO A 35 7.05 33.86 -28.77
N GLY A 36 6.87 32.58 -28.47
CA GLY A 36 7.34 31.95 -27.23
C GLY A 36 8.83 31.54 -27.28
N GLN A 37 9.34 30.99 -26.19
CA GLN A 37 10.71 30.44 -26.10
C GLN A 37 10.95 29.38 -27.19
N GLN A 38 11.95 29.62 -28.05
CA GLN A 38 12.25 28.75 -29.20
C GLN A 38 13.18 27.57 -28.86
N VAL A 39 13.75 27.54 -27.64
CA VAL A 39 14.62 26.47 -27.15
C VAL A 39 14.08 25.99 -25.80
N LEU A 40 13.29 24.91 -25.83
CA LEU A 40 12.76 24.23 -24.64
C LEU A 40 13.67 23.05 -24.28
N THR A 41 13.93 22.84 -22.99
CA THR A 41 14.54 21.60 -22.51
C THR A 41 13.44 20.59 -22.19
N VAL A 42 13.77 19.29 -22.18
CA VAL A 42 12.82 18.24 -21.74
C VAL A 42 12.30 18.55 -20.34
N THR A 43 13.20 18.98 -19.45
CA THR A 43 12.85 19.44 -18.10
C THR A 43 11.86 20.59 -18.12
N SER A 44 12.09 21.66 -18.89
CA SER A 44 11.17 22.80 -18.91
C SER A 44 9.81 22.46 -19.52
N ALA A 45 9.76 21.53 -20.48
CA ALA A 45 8.51 21.01 -21.03
C ALA A 45 7.72 20.18 -20.01
N MET A 46 8.39 19.26 -19.30
CA MET A 46 7.76 18.37 -18.33
C MET A 46 7.40 19.07 -17.00
N ASN A 47 8.17 20.08 -16.60
CA ASN A 47 7.89 20.89 -15.40
C ASN A 47 6.52 21.57 -15.46
N ARG A 48 6.04 21.93 -16.65
CA ARG A 48 4.73 22.57 -16.77
C ARG A 48 3.59 21.66 -16.29
N ASP A 49 3.74 20.36 -16.50
CA ASP A 49 2.64 19.41 -16.39
C ASP A 49 2.84 18.41 -15.23
N CYS A 50 4.08 18.04 -14.86
CA CYS A 50 4.37 16.94 -13.93
C CYS A 50 5.42 17.22 -12.84
N PHE A 51 6.36 18.16 -13.02
CA PHE A 51 7.49 18.39 -12.11
C PHE A 51 7.56 19.81 -11.55
N VAL A 52 8.31 19.99 -10.47
CA VAL A 52 8.51 21.29 -9.79
C VAL A 52 9.43 22.20 -10.62
N ASP A 53 8.86 23.29 -11.16
CA ASP A 53 9.61 24.35 -11.83
C ASP A 53 10.46 25.22 -10.87
N ASP A 54 11.26 26.15 -11.41
CA ASP A 54 12.15 27.01 -10.62
C ASP A 54 11.41 27.98 -9.69
N ASN A 55 10.23 28.45 -10.08
CA ASN A 55 9.47 29.38 -9.25
C ASN A 55 8.85 28.65 -8.06
N THR A 56 8.27 27.48 -8.33
CA THR A 56 7.71 26.58 -7.31
C THR A 56 8.81 26.08 -6.39
N TRP A 57 9.99 25.76 -6.91
CA TRP A 57 11.13 25.36 -6.08
C TRP A 57 11.55 26.47 -5.10
N ARG A 58 11.64 27.74 -5.54
CA ARG A 58 11.93 28.85 -4.62
C ARG A 58 10.89 28.94 -3.51
N LEU A 59 9.61 28.78 -3.85
CA LEU A 59 8.53 28.78 -2.86
C LEU A 59 8.62 27.60 -1.89
N ILE A 60 9.01 26.42 -2.37
CA ILE A 60 9.28 25.23 -1.55
C ILE A 60 10.47 25.49 -0.61
N ALA A 61 11.58 26.02 -1.11
CA ALA A 61 12.75 26.30 -0.29
C ALA A 61 12.46 27.37 0.78
N ASP A 62 11.69 28.40 0.43
CA ASP A 62 11.39 29.51 1.33
C ASP A 62 10.28 29.20 2.33
N ASN A 63 9.28 28.37 1.97
CA ASN A 63 8.04 28.20 2.75
C ASN A 63 7.45 26.78 2.75
N GLY A 64 8.10 25.82 2.09
CA GLY A 64 7.60 24.46 1.97
C GLY A 64 7.50 23.75 3.32
N GLU A 65 6.31 23.24 3.63
CA GLU A 65 6.07 22.37 4.77
C GLU A 65 5.56 21.03 4.25
N PHE A 66 6.41 20.02 4.39
CA PHE A 66 6.13 18.66 3.98
C PHE A 66 6.04 17.75 5.18
N ASP A 67 5.14 16.80 5.05
CA ASP A 67 4.98 15.70 5.97
C ASP A 67 6.13 14.70 5.79
N ASP A 68 6.43 14.37 4.53
CA ASP A 68 7.48 13.45 4.14
C ASP A 68 8.28 14.02 2.95
N ILE A 69 9.61 13.97 3.04
CA ILE A 69 10.52 14.21 1.92
C ILE A 69 11.16 12.88 1.55
N VAL A 70 10.88 12.39 0.36
CA VAL A 70 11.39 11.13 -0.17
C VAL A 70 12.51 11.43 -1.16
N ILE A 71 13.70 10.88 -0.92
CA ILE A 71 14.90 11.16 -1.72
C ILE A 71 15.21 9.93 -2.58
N GLY A 72 15.22 10.12 -3.90
CA GLY A 72 15.30 9.07 -4.93
C GLY A 72 13.91 8.68 -5.44
N SER A 73 13.80 8.35 -6.73
CA SER A 73 12.53 8.01 -7.40
C SER A 73 12.43 6.55 -7.90
N GLY A 74 13.24 5.65 -7.33
CA GLY A 74 13.23 4.22 -7.67
C GLY A 74 12.11 3.42 -6.99
N PHE A 75 12.25 2.09 -6.97
CA PHE A 75 11.25 1.16 -6.41
C PHE A 75 10.86 1.45 -4.96
N CYS A 76 11.82 1.73 -4.08
CA CYS A 76 11.51 2.01 -2.67
C CYS A 76 10.67 3.29 -2.52
N ALA A 77 10.98 4.32 -3.31
CA ALA A 77 10.19 5.56 -3.31
C ALA A 77 8.78 5.31 -3.81
N LEU A 78 8.62 4.54 -4.89
CA LEU A 78 7.30 4.13 -5.38
C LEU A 78 6.51 3.36 -4.31
N GLY A 79 7.14 2.38 -3.66
CA GLY A 79 6.55 1.58 -2.58
C GLY A 79 6.08 2.43 -1.40
N TYR A 80 6.94 3.32 -0.92
CA TYR A 80 6.62 4.22 0.19
C TYR A 80 5.51 5.21 -0.19
N ILE A 81 5.63 5.90 -1.33
CA ILE A 81 4.72 6.98 -1.74
C ILE A 81 3.31 6.45 -2.04
N ASP A 82 3.17 5.32 -2.76
CA ASP A 82 1.85 4.75 -3.04
C ASP A 82 1.14 4.38 -1.73
N GLU A 83 1.83 3.67 -0.83
CA GLU A 83 1.23 3.21 0.41
C GLU A 83 0.92 4.38 1.36
N ALA A 84 1.84 5.35 1.50
CA ALA A 84 1.62 6.56 2.30
C ALA A 84 0.37 7.34 1.84
N LEU A 85 0.19 7.54 0.53
CA LEU A 85 -0.95 8.27 -0.02
C LEU A 85 -2.24 7.45 -0.04
N ARG A 86 -2.16 6.12 -0.12
CA ARG A 86 -3.31 5.22 0.03
C ARG A 86 -3.78 5.16 1.50
N LEU A 87 -2.84 5.26 2.43
CA LEU A 87 -3.14 5.42 3.85
C LEU A 87 -3.76 6.79 4.09
N ASN A 88 -3.14 7.87 3.61
CA ASN A 88 -3.57 9.25 3.77
C ASN A 88 -3.40 10.10 2.48
N PRO A 89 -4.47 10.36 1.70
CA PRO A 89 -4.37 11.17 0.49
C PRO A 89 -4.03 12.64 0.75
N PHE A 90 -4.08 13.11 2.01
CA PHE A 90 -3.69 14.47 2.38
C PHE A 90 -2.26 14.57 2.89
N ARG A 91 -1.49 13.48 2.88
CA ARG A 91 -0.06 13.53 3.23
C ARG A 91 0.68 14.41 2.21
N LYS A 92 1.38 15.45 2.67
CA LYS A 92 2.16 16.35 1.81
C LYS A 92 3.54 15.75 1.53
N ILE A 93 3.73 15.19 0.36
CA ILE A 93 4.97 14.50 0.00
C ILE A 93 5.76 15.30 -1.04
N LEU A 94 7.05 15.53 -0.78
CA LEU A 94 8.03 16.03 -1.74
C LEU A 94 8.99 14.90 -2.13
N LEU A 95 8.96 14.51 -3.40
CA LEU A 95 9.90 13.58 -4.01
C LEU A 95 11.06 14.35 -4.64
N LEU A 96 12.29 14.07 -4.20
CA LEU A 96 13.52 14.66 -4.73
C LEU A 96 14.27 13.62 -5.57
N GLU A 97 14.52 13.92 -6.83
CA GLU A 97 15.28 13.08 -7.74
C GLU A 97 16.52 13.82 -8.24
N ARG A 98 17.69 13.18 -8.14
CA ARG A 98 18.97 13.76 -8.58
C ARG A 98 19.04 13.95 -10.08
N GLY A 99 18.40 13.07 -10.83
CA GLY A 99 18.37 13.04 -12.28
C GLY A 99 17.25 13.84 -12.92
N GLY A 100 17.33 13.98 -14.24
CA GLY A 100 16.22 14.42 -15.08
C GLY A 100 15.30 13.28 -15.50
N PHE A 101 14.19 13.62 -16.15
CA PHE A 101 13.36 12.66 -16.89
C PHE A 101 14.05 12.30 -18.21
N TRP A 102 14.22 11.00 -18.46
CA TRP A 102 14.93 10.51 -19.65
C TRP A 102 14.06 9.61 -20.52
N LEU A 103 13.59 8.49 -19.97
CA LEU A 103 12.73 7.54 -20.68
C LEU A 103 11.32 7.55 -20.10
N PRO A 104 10.27 7.47 -20.95
CA PRO A 104 8.89 7.39 -20.49
C PRO A 104 8.51 6.00 -19.95
N ASP A 105 9.32 4.98 -20.23
CA ASP A 105 9.04 3.58 -19.90
C ASP A 105 10.34 2.75 -19.94
N HIS A 106 10.25 1.46 -19.63
CA HIS A 106 11.34 0.51 -19.77
C HIS A 106 11.96 0.54 -21.16
N PHE A 107 13.29 0.51 -21.27
CA PHE A 107 13.97 0.63 -22.56
C PHE A 107 13.59 -0.47 -23.55
N GLN A 108 13.28 -1.68 -23.05
CA GLN A 108 12.86 -2.84 -23.86
C GLN A 108 11.44 -2.68 -24.41
N ASN A 109 10.62 -1.79 -23.83
CA ASN A 109 9.30 -1.44 -24.35
C ASN A 109 9.37 -0.41 -25.49
N LEU A 110 10.52 0.23 -25.72
CA LEU A 110 10.68 1.24 -26.77
C LEU A 110 10.76 0.59 -28.16
N PRO A 111 10.32 1.31 -29.23
CA PRO A 111 10.47 0.82 -30.59
C PRO A 111 11.94 0.48 -30.92
N LEU A 112 12.18 -0.56 -31.73
CA LEU A 112 13.52 -1.07 -32.07
C LEU A 112 14.59 0.00 -32.40
N PRO A 113 14.29 1.11 -33.10
CA PRO A 113 15.27 2.17 -33.34
C PRO A 113 15.82 2.85 -32.07
N PHE A 114 15.12 2.79 -30.94
CA PHE A 114 15.51 3.41 -29.66
C PHE A 114 16.28 2.45 -28.73
N GLN A 115 16.47 1.19 -29.11
CA GLN A 115 17.15 0.20 -28.27
C GLN A 115 18.67 0.37 -28.15
N PHE A 116 19.26 1.39 -28.78
CA PHE A 116 20.64 1.79 -28.46
C PHE A 116 20.73 2.41 -27.05
N VAL A 117 19.59 2.79 -26.48
CA VAL A 117 19.48 3.28 -25.10
C VAL A 117 19.49 2.07 -24.15
N GLN A 118 20.67 1.48 -23.97
CA GLN A 118 20.91 0.35 -23.07
C GLN A 118 21.46 0.82 -21.71
N GLN A 119 21.52 -0.09 -20.73
CA GLN A 119 21.95 0.21 -19.37
C GLN A 119 23.37 0.78 -19.32
N ASP A 120 24.28 0.20 -20.07
CA ASP A 120 25.72 0.50 -20.16
C ASP A 120 26.03 1.92 -20.64
N VAL A 121 25.13 2.57 -21.38
CA VAL A 121 25.25 4.01 -21.75
C VAL A 121 24.56 4.95 -20.75
N SER A 122 23.89 4.40 -19.73
CA SER A 122 23.09 5.15 -18.74
C SER A 122 23.63 5.11 -17.32
N GLU A 123 24.53 4.19 -17.05
CA GLU A 123 25.10 4.00 -15.72
C GLU A 123 26.14 5.07 -15.40
N THR A 124 26.16 5.45 -14.13
CA THR A 124 27.16 6.32 -13.53
C THR A 124 27.73 5.65 -12.29
N PHE A 125 28.98 5.95 -11.97
CA PHE A 125 29.67 5.33 -10.84
C PHE A 125 29.90 6.41 -9.77
N PRO A 126 29.01 6.53 -8.75
CA PRO A 126 29.16 7.54 -7.69
C PRO A 126 30.23 7.16 -6.66
N TRP A 127 31.29 6.46 -7.08
CA TRP A 127 32.39 5.98 -6.24
C TRP A 127 33.71 5.89 -7.02
N GLU A 128 34.81 5.97 -6.28
CA GLU A 128 36.16 5.63 -6.75
C GLU A 128 36.45 4.16 -6.42
N LEU A 129 37.01 3.39 -7.36
CA LEU A 129 37.50 2.03 -7.04
C LEU A 129 38.85 2.09 -6.32
N THR A 130 39.05 1.21 -5.33
CA THR A 130 40.41 1.02 -4.79
C THR A 130 41.35 0.42 -5.84
N SER A 131 42.65 0.71 -5.71
CA SER A 131 43.69 0.14 -6.60
C SER A 131 43.67 -1.39 -6.64
N GLU A 132 43.30 -2.03 -5.54
CA GLU A 132 43.20 -3.50 -5.44
C GLU A 132 42.02 -4.03 -6.25
N THR A 133 40.83 -3.48 -6.05
CA THR A 133 39.63 -3.82 -6.83
C THR A 133 39.85 -3.61 -8.34
N ALA A 134 40.48 -2.49 -8.71
CA ALA A 134 40.78 -2.18 -10.11
C ALA A 134 41.78 -3.18 -10.73
N LYS A 135 42.83 -3.57 -9.99
CA LYS A 135 43.81 -4.59 -10.43
C LYS A 135 43.15 -5.96 -10.65
N ASN A 136 42.22 -6.33 -9.77
CA ASN A 136 41.50 -7.60 -9.84
C ASN A 136 40.40 -7.63 -10.93
N LYS A 137 40.15 -6.49 -11.59
CA LYS A 137 39.15 -6.31 -12.66
C LYS A 137 37.75 -6.75 -12.24
N ILE A 138 37.39 -6.45 -10.99
CA ILE A 138 36.04 -6.67 -10.45
C ILE A 138 35.25 -5.38 -10.62
N TYR A 139 34.04 -5.49 -11.17
CA TYR A 139 33.16 -4.36 -11.42
C TYR A 139 31.84 -4.53 -10.69
N LEU A 140 31.26 -3.44 -10.19
CA LEU A 140 29.88 -3.39 -9.68
C LEU A 140 29.05 -2.53 -10.64
N SER A 141 27.86 -3.00 -11.00
CA SER A 141 26.90 -2.26 -11.84
C SER A 141 26.63 -0.86 -11.26
N GLY A 142 26.67 0.15 -12.13
CA GLY A 142 26.53 1.55 -11.75
C GLY A 142 25.12 1.93 -11.32
N SER A 143 24.96 3.19 -10.90
CA SER A 143 23.69 3.83 -10.59
C SER A 143 23.06 4.43 -11.85
N SER A 144 21.74 4.41 -11.97
CA SER A 144 20.99 5.11 -13.03
C SER A 144 20.35 6.39 -12.47
N PRO A 145 21.02 7.56 -12.54
CA PRO A 145 20.58 8.80 -11.91
C PRO A 145 19.55 9.51 -12.78
N PHE A 146 18.41 8.88 -13.01
CA PHE A 146 17.29 9.42 -13.77
C PHE A 146 15.99 9.20 -13.00
N PHE A 147 14.95 9.97 -13.34
CA PHE A 147 13.61 9.73 -12.78
C PHE A 147 13.14 8.29 -13.08
N GLY A 148 12.76 7.55 -12.03
CA GLY A 148 12.46 6.11 -12.07
C GLY A 148 13.65 5.19 -11.76
N GLY A 149 14.88 5.71 -11.74
CA GLY A 149 16.09 4.97 -11.42
C GLY A 149 16.31 3.72 -12.29
N ARG A 150 16.81 2.64 -11.69
CA ARG A 150 17.09 1.36 -12.38
C ARG A 150 15.83 0.65 -12.89
N SER A 151 14.63 1.10 -12.53
CA SER A 151 13.38 0.48 -13.00
C SER A 151 13.16 0.60 -14.50
N SER A 152 13.94 1.44 -15.20
CA SER A 152 13.88 1.55 -16.66
C SER A 152 14.79 0.56 -17.39
N PHE A 153 15.62 -0.22 -16.67
CA PHE A 153 16.64 -1.13 -17.24
C PHE A 153 16.70 -2.54 -16.62
N TRP A 154 15.95 -2.78 -15.56
CA TRP A 154 16.02 -4.00 -14.75
C TRP A 154 15.38 -5.23 -15.41
N SER A 155 15.65 -6.40 -14.84
CA SER A 155 15.25 -7.69 -15.40
C SER A 155 13.80 -8.11 -15.13
N ILE A 156 12.99 -7.25 -14.50
CA ILE A 156 11.61 -7.45 -14.03
C ILE A 156 11.33 -8.71 -13.18
N TRP A 157 12.34 -9.54 -12.92
CA TRP A 157 12.20 -10.76 -12.13
C TRP A 157 11.87 -10.40 -10.68
N SER A 158 10.77 -10.96 -10.18
CA SER A 158 10.13 -10.52 -8.94
C SER A 158 9.86 -11.71 -8.01
N PRO A 159 10.90 -12.43 -7.54
CA PRO A 159 10.73 -13.54 -6.61
C PRO A 159 10.25 -13.04 -5.24
N ARG A 160 9.52 -13.90 -4.52
CA ARG A 160 9.29 -13.72 -3.08
C ARG A 160 10.48 -14.32 -2.34
N ALA A 161 11.10 -13.56 -1.45
CA ALA A 161 12.28 -14.04 -0.72
C ALA A 161 11.91 -15.01 0.39
N ILE A 162 10.73 -14.87 0.96
CA ILE A 162 10.20 -15.79 1.95
C ILE A 162 8.70 -15.89 1.70
N TYR A 163 8.16 -17.10 1.76
CA TYR A 163 6.75 -17.34 1.54
C TYR A 163 6.34 -18.57 2.33
N GLU A 164 5.23 -18.45 3.04
CA GLU A 164 4.56 -19.58 3.67
C GLU A 164 3.17 -19.63 3.05
N ARG A 165 2.89 -20.73 2.37
CA ARG A 165 1.62 -20.97 1.70
C ARG A 165 0.53 -21.03 2.76
N THR A 166 -0.51 -20.26 2.51
CA THR A 166 -1.73 -20.25 3.32
C THR A 166 -2.84 -21.03 2.63
N ALA A 167 -3.86 -21.45 3.38
CA ALA A 167 -5.02 -22.14 2.82
C ALA A 167 -5.78 -21.29 1.78
N ASP A 168 -5.66 -19.95 1.87
CA ASP A 168 -6.28 -18.96 0.98
C ASP A 168 -5.58 -18.82 -0.39
N ASP A 169 -4.41 -19.43 -0.56
CA ASP A 169 -3.61 -19.28 -1.78
C ASP A 169 -4.07 -20.25 -2.86
N ASP A 170 -4.06 -19.82 -4.14
CA ASP A 170 -4.41 -20.68 -5.28
C ASP A 170 -3.66 -22.02 -5.17
N ALA A 171 -4.33 -23.13 -5.54
CA ALA A 171 -3.71 -24.44 -5.68
C ALA A 171 -2.39 -24.37 -6.47
N ASN A 172 -2.30 -23.40 -7.39
CA ASN A 172 -1.19 -23.11 -8.27
C ASN A 172 -0.28 -21.95 -7.83
N GLU A 173 -0.45 -21.37 -6.63
CA GLU A 173 0.46 -20.37 -6.05
C GLU A 173 1.83 -21.02 -5.71
N ASP A 174 2.81 -20.25 -5.21
CA ASP A 174 4.11 -20.81 -4.86
C ASP A 174 4.02 -21.65 -3.58
N GLU A 175 4.76 -22.75 -3.52
CA GLU A 175 5.01 -23.46 -2.25
C GLU A 175 5.96 -22.67 -1.35
N ASP A 176 6.07 -23.11 -0.10
CA ASP A 176 6.93 -22.51 0.92
C ASP A 176 8.37 -22.30 0.43
N CYS A 177 8.95 -21.15 0.76
CA CYS A 177 10.35 -20.86 0.51
C CYS A 177 10.93 -19.95 1.59
N ASP A 178 12.22 -20.11 1.91
CA ASP A 178 13.00 -19.16 2.71
C ASP A 178 14.37 -18.94 2.05
N LEU A 179 14.49 -17.85 1.31
CA LEU A 179 15.71 -17.34 0.67
C LEU A 179 16.36 -16.22 1.50
N MET A 180 15.86 -15.95 2.71
CA MET A 180 16.37 -14.92 3.61
C MET A 180 17.39 -15.52 4.59
N ASP A 181 18.31 -16.36 4.10
CA ASP A 181 19.39 -16.91 4.93
C ASP A 181 20.25 -15.77 5.52
N GLY A 182 20.48 -15.83 6.83
CA GLY A 182 21.20 -14.79 7.57
C GLY A 182 20.44 -13.51 7.89
N PHE A 183 19.15 -13.42 7.55
CA PHE A 183 18.33 -12.30 7.98
C PHE A 183 17.88 -12.47 9.44
N PRO A 184 17.87 -11.38 10.24
CA PRO A 184 17.27 -11.39 11.58
C PRO A 184 15.82 -11.87 11.54
N GLU A 185 15.42 -12.66 12.55
CA GLU A 185 14.08 -13.25 12.59
C GLU A 185 12.97 -12.20 12.45
N PHE A 186 13.13 -11.01 13.05
CA PHE A 186 12.10 -9.97 12.94
C PHE A 186 11.87 -9.46 11.52
N MET A 187 12.90 -9.47 10.66
CA MET A 187 12.75 -9.10 9.25
C MET A 187 11.99 -10.18 8.49
N LYS A 188 12.27 -11.46 8.79
CA LYS A 188 11.53 -12.60 8.25
C LYS A 188 10.06 -12.54 8.67
N GLU A 189 9.78 -12.30 9.95
CA GLU A 189 8.43 -12.13 10.49
C GLU A 189 7.66 -10.97 9.85
N ILE A 190 8.34 -9.87 9.48
CA ILE A 190 7.72 -8.80 8.69
C ILE A 190 7.37 -9.28 7.28
N ALA A 191 8.31 -9.96 6.62
CA ALA A 191 8.19 -10.39 5.22
C ALA A 191 7.21 -11.57 5.02
N LYS A 192 7.02 -12.42 6.04
CA LYS A 192 6.05 -13.52 6.06
C LYS A 192 4.59 -13.07 6.18
N LYS A 193 4.34 -11.82 6.58
CA LYS A 193 2.96 -11.32 6.74
C LYS A 193 2.20 -11.47 5.42
N PRO A 194 0.95 -11.99 5.41
CA PRO A 194 0.21 -12.25 4.17
C PRO A 194 0.06 -11.05 3.24
N ASP A 195 0.00 -9.83 3.80
CA ASP A 195 -0.14 -8.59 3.03
C ASP A 195 1.18 -7.98 2.54
N PHE A 196 2.34 -8.53 2.93
CA PHE A 196 3.66 -7.97 2.60
C PHE A 196 3.90 -8.02 1.09
N TYR A 197 3.88 -9.21 0.49
CA TYR A 197 4.07 -9.36 -0.96
C TYR A 197 2.83 -8.99 -1.76
N LYS A 198 1.60 -9.14 -1.23
CA LYS A 198 0.37 -8.72 -1.95
C LYS A 198 0.40 -7.23 -2.34
N GLY A 199 0.88 -6.37 -1.44
CA GLY A 199 1.03 -4.95 -1.70
C GLY A 199 2.09 -4.64 -2.76
N ALA A 200 3.22 -5.33 -2.73
CA ALA A 200 4.30 -5.19 -3.71
C ALA A 200 3.90 -5.74 -5.09
N ASP A 201 3.31 -6.93 -5.13
CA ASP A 201 2.85 -7.60 -6.36
C ASP A 201 1.79 -6.77 -7.08
N ARG A 202 0.84 -6.16 -6.36
CA ARG A 202 -0.14 -5.22 -6.93
C ARG A 202 0.55 -4.01 -7.57
N LEU A 203 1.48 -3.40 -6.85
CA LEU A 203 2.12 -2.14 -7.25
C LEU A 203 3.06 -2.32 -8.45
N LEU A 204 3.76 -3.46 -8.49
CA LEU A 204 4.66 -3.85 -9.58
C LEU A 204 3.95 -4.64 -10.70
N ASN A 205 2.67 -4.96 -10.52
CA ASN A 205 1.86 -5.80 -11.40
C ASN A 205 2.57 -7.13 -11.74
N VAL A 206 2.94 -7.85 -10.68
CA VAL A 206 3.67 -9.13 -10.75
C VAL A 206 2.73 -10.24 -11.19
N GLN A 207 3.14 -10.96 -12.23
CA GLN A 207 2.44 -12.13 -12.74
C GLN A 207 3.40 -13.31 -12.85
N ARG A 208 2.92 -14.53 -12.60
CA ARG A 208 3.69 -15.73 -12.92
C ARG A 208 3.76 -15.91 -14.43
N ALA A 209 4.92 -16.32 -14.92
CA ALA A 209 5.20 -16.43 -16.34
C ALA A 209 4.20 -17.34 -17.07
N ASP A 210 3.81 -18.47 -16.47
CA ASP A 210 2.83 -19.40 -17.03
C ASP A 210 1.40 -18.83 -17.16
N LYS A 211 1.12 -17.71 -16.47
CA LYS A 211 -0.17 -17.01 -16.51
C LYS A 211 -0.20 -15.86 -17.52
N ILE A 212 0.96 -15.46 -18.05
CA ILE A 212 1.05 -14.37 -19.03
C ILE A 212 0.54 -14.88 -20.40
N LYS A 213 -0.56 -14.28 -20.86
CA LYS A 213 -1.19 -14.63 -22.14
C LYS A 213 -0.58 -13.85 -23.29
N ASP A 214 0.60 -14.28 -23.73
CA ASP A 214 1.24 -13.75 -24.93
C ASP A 214 1.95 -14.84 -25.75
N GLN A 215 2.41 -14.48 -26.96
CA GLN A 215 3.06 -15.41 -27.89
C GLN A 215 4.40 -15.93 -27.38
N VAL A 216 5.04 -15.17 -26.50
CA VAL A 216 6.18 -15.62 -25.72
C VAL A 216 5.63 -16.59 -24.69
N PHE A 217 5.15 -16.18 -23.52
CA PHE A 217 4.88 -17.02 -22.37
C PHE A 217 3.77 -18.10 -22.50
N ASP A 218 2.94 -18.14 -23.56
CA ASP A 218 1.90 -19.18 -23.79
C ASP A 218 2.18 -20.17 -24.97
N SER A 219 3.40 -20.22 -25.53
CA SER A 219 3.78 -21.15 -26.63
C SER A 219 3.65 -22.67 -26.29
N VAL A 220 4.19 -23.58 -27.11
CA VAL A 220 4.32 -25.01 -26.74
C VAL A 220 5.66 -25.33 -26.09
N LEU A 221 6.73 -24.63 -26.49
CA LEU A 221 8.09 -25.04 -26.15
C LEU A 221 8.48 -24.73 -24.69
N GLN A 222 8.00 -23.65 -24.05
CA GLN A 222 8.21 -23.46 -22.60
C GLN A 222 7.48 -24.45 -21.75
N ARG A 223 6.24 -24.80 -22.11
CA ARG A 223 5.54 -25.85 -21.39
C ARG A 223 6.35 -27.14 -21.39
N ARG A 224 7.14 -27.38 -22.45
CA ARG A 224 8.09 -28.51 -22.49
C ARG A 224 9.34 -28.25 -21.64
N PHE A 225 9.94 -27.07 -21.69
CA PHE A 225 11.12 -26.74 -20.87
C PHE A 225 10.79 -26.76 -19.37
N ASP A 226 9.71 -26.11 -18.94
CA ASP A 226 9.20 -26.18 -17.57
C ASP A 226 8.93 -27.63 -17.16
N HIS A 227 8.35 -28.43 -18.06
CA HIS A 227 8.11 -29.84 -17.78
C HIS A 227 9.40 -30.66 -17.61
N TYR A 228 10.41 -30.47 -18.46
CA TYR A 228 11.68 -31.19 -18.34
C TYR A 228 12.44 -30.81 -17.07
N LEU A 229 12.48 -29.53 -16.71
CA LEU A 229 13.07 -29.09 -15.45
C LEU A 229 12.29 -29.65 -14.25
N ALA A 230 10.96 -29.56 -14.25
CA ALA A 230 10.14 -30.12 -13.18
C ALA A 230 10.30 -31.64 -13.04
N GLN A 231 10.46 -32.36 -14.16
CA GLN A 231 10.72 -33.80 -14.15
C GLN A 231 12.09 -34.15 -13.57
N ASP A 232 13.13 -33.38 -13.86
CA ASP A 232 14.45 -33.60 -13.26
C ASP A 232 14.40 -33.35 -11.74
N VAL A 233 13.77 -32.25 -11.32
CA VAL A 233 13.65 -31.88 -9.90
C VAL A 233 12.78 -32.84 -9.09
N ALA A 234 11.77 -33.45 -9.71
CA ALA A 234 10.90 -34.42 -9.04
C ALA A 234 11.59 -35.77 -8.72
N GLN A 235 12.78 -36.04 -9.29
CA GLN A 235 13.55 -37.24 -9.00
C GLN A 235 14.19 -37.18 -7.60
N ASP A 236 14.60 -38.33 -7.08
CA ASP A 236 15.44 -38.41 -5.88
C ASP A 236 16.70 -37.55 -6.08
N PRO A 237 17.12 -36.70 -5.11
CA PRO A 237 18.34 -35.91 -5.21
C PRO A 237 19.59 -36.65 -5.72
N ALA A 238 19.72 -37.96 -5.46
CA ALA A 238 20.84 -38.77 -5.97
C ALA A 238 20.73 -39.14 -7.47
N GLU A 239 19.55 -39.02 -8.07
CA GLU A 239 19.26 -39.37 -9.46
C GLU A 239 19.12 -38.13 -10.37
N ARG A 240 19.03 -36.93 -9.80
CA ARG A 240 18.87 -35.67 -10.55
C ARG A 240 20.07 -35.39 -11.45
N THR A 241 19.81 -34.85 -12.64
CA THR A 241 20.86 -34.34 -13.52
C THR A 241 21.40 -33.02 -13.00
N ILE A 242 20.51 -32.11 -12.58
CA ILE A 242 20.91 -30.78 -12.08
C ILE A 242 21.22 -30.89 -10.59
N THR A 243 22.49 -30.74 -10.25
CA THR A 243 22.96 -30.86 -8.87
C THR A 243 22.51 -29.68 -8.02
N GLY A 244 22.11 -29.97 -6.78
CA GLY A 244 21.75 -28.93 -5.80
C GLY A 244 20.46 -28.16 -6.08
N VAL A 245 19.60 -28.59 -7.03
CA VAL A 245 18.28 -27.97 -7.25
C VAL A 245 17.31 -28.33 -6.13
N GLU A 246 16.64 -27.33 -5.57
CA GLU A 246 15.54 -27.52 -4.62
C GLU A 246 14.17 -27.47 -5.30
N SER A 247 14.00 -26.58 -6.28
CA SER A 247 12.73 -26.44 -7.00
C SER A 247 12.89 -25.91 -8.42
N ALA A 248 11.93 -26.17 -9.31
CA ALA A 248 11.83 -25.54 -10.62
C ALA A 248 10.43 -24.98 -10.84
N LYS A 249 10.30 -23.67 -11.04
CA LYS A 249 9.01 -22.96 -11.01
C LYS A 249 8.95 -21.85 -12.07
N PRO A 250 7.79 -21.59 -12.70
CA PRO A 250 7.62 -20.45 -13.57
C PRO A 250 7.98 -19.13 -12.86
N ALA A 251 8.73 -18.26 -13.55
CA ALA A 251 9.21 -17.01 -12.97
C ALA A 251 8.07 -16.06 -12.61
N ARG A 252 8.18 -15.33 -11.50
CA ARG A 252 7.37 -14.13 -11.25
C ARG A 252 7.98 -12.93 -11.94
N LEU A 253 7.19 -12.21 -12.75
CA LEU A 253 7.65 -11.10 -13.58
C LEU A 253 6.77 -9.87 -13.34
N ALA A 254 7.39 -8.72 -13.08
CA ALA A 254 6.72 -7.43 -13.01
C ALA A 254 6.37 -6.95 -14.42
N THR A 255 5.08 -6.86 -14.71
CA THR A 255 4.57 -6.59 -16.05
C THR A 255 4.03 -5.17 -16.18
N GLY A 256 4.30 -4.49 -17.30
CA GLY A 256 3.76 -3.16 -17.55
C GLY A 256 2.24 -3.16 -17.67
N VAL A 257 1.57 -2.16 -17.10
CA VAL A 257 0.10 -2.01 -17.18
C VAL A 257 -0.29 -1.51 -18.60
N PRO A 258 -1.32 -2.07 -19.26
CA PRO A 258 -1.78 -1.58 -20.56
C PRO A 258 -2.39 -0.18 -20.46
N VAL A 259 -1.60 0.86 -20.73
CA VAL A 259 -2.11 2.24 -20.81
C VAL A 259 -2.70 2.46 -22.20
N GLY A 260 -4.01 2.24 -22.37
CA GLY A 260 -4.80 2.74 -23.51
C GLY A 260 -4.43 2.20 -24.91
N ARG A 261 -5.35 1.43 -25.49
CA ARG A 261 -5.26 0.61 -26.74
C ARG A 261 -4.26 -0.55 -26.66
N PRO A 262 -4.67 -1.76 -27.09
CA PRO A 262 -3.81 -2.93 -27.02
C PRO A 262 -2.70 -2.81 -28.06
N THR A 263 -1.50 -2.44 -27.63
CA THR A 263 -0.30 -2.90 -28.31
C THR A 263 -0.20 -4.39 -28.02
N THR A 264 -0.45 -5.23 -29.01
CA THR A 264 -0.34 -6.68 -28.87
C THR A 264 1.08 -7.05 -28.39
N GLY A 265 1.25 -7.56 -27.17
CA GLY A 265 2.53 -8.09 -26.65
C GLY A 265 2.78 -7.85 -25.16
N PHE A 266 3.71 -8.64 -24.60
CA PHE A 266 4.25 -8.48 -23.25
C PHE A 266 4.98 -7.13 -23.08
N ARG A 267 4.82 -6.48 -21.91
CA ARG A 267 5.51 -5.24 -21.55
C ARG A 267 6.19 -5.38 -20.20
N GLN A 268 7.35 -4.75 -20.08
CA GLN A 268 8.14 -4.73 -18.86
C GLN A 268 7.73 -3.56 -17.96
N PHE A 269 7.79 -3.75 -16.64
CA PHE A 269 7.43 -2.72 -15.68
C PHE A 269 8.51 -1.63 -15.54
N SER A 270 8.08 -0.36 -15.39
CA SER A 270 8.93 0.76 -14.98
C SER A 270 8.22 1.62 -13.93
N ALA A 271 8.95 2.14 -12.95
CA ALA A 271 8.40 3.02 -11.91
C ALA A 271 8.00 4.40 -12.45
N VAL A 272 8.53 4.82 -13.61
CA VAL A 272 8.27 6.12 -14.22
C VAL A 272 6.76 6.34 -14.43
N GLY A 273 6.11 5.42 -15.13
CA GLY A 273 4.68 5.50 -15.42
C GLY A 273 3.83 5.44 -14.15
N SER A 274 4.22 4.62 -13.18
CA SER A 274 3.50 4.46 -11.91
C SER A 274 3.57 5.72 -11.05
N LEU A 275 4.76 6.34 -10.91
CA LEU A 275 4.91 7.60 -10.16
C LEU A 275 4.14 8.75 -10.81
N LEU A 276 4.17 8.84 -12.14
CA LEU A 276 3.37 9.84 -12.88
C LEU A 276 1.86 9.58 -12.73
N SER A 277 1.43 8.32 -12.70
CA SER A 277 0.02 7.97 -12.45
C SER A 277 -0.41 8.36 -11.04
N ILE A 278 0.45 8.18 -10.03
CA ILE A 278 0.18 8.64 -8.66
C ILE A 278 0.11 10.17 -8.61
N ASN A 279 1.04 10.86 -9.29
CA ASN A 279 1.03 12.32 -9.41
C ASN A 279 -0.26 12.83 -10.06
N GLU A 280 -0.68 12.22 -11.18
CA GLU A 280 -1.93 12.57 -11.85
C GLU A 280 -3.15 12.34 -10.94
N ARG A 281 -3.21 11.18 -10.27
CA ARG A 281 -4.25 10.85 -9.29
C ARG A 281 -4.33 11.91 -8.17
N GLN A 282 -3.19 12.26 -7.57
CA GLN A 282 -3.15 13.26 -6.50
C GLN A 282 -3.47 14.68 -7.00
N ASN A 283 -3.03 15.04 -8.20
CA ASN A 283 -3.39 16.33 -8.81
C ASN A 283 -4.91 16.42 -9.06
N LYS A 284 -5.54 15.33 -9.51
CA LYS A 284 -7.01 15.27 -9.62
C LYS A 284 -7.68 15.45 -8.25
N LEU A 285 -7.21 14.76 -7.21
CA LEU A 285 -7.73 14.89 -5.85
C LEU A 285 -7.56 16.31 -5.30
N ALA A 286 -6.40 16.93 -5.51
CA ALA A 286 -6.09 18.29 -5.06
C ALA A 286 -6.91 19.36 -5.78
N ARG A 287 -7.26 19.14 -7.05
CA ARG A 287 -8.07 20.06 -7.87
C ARG A 287 -9.57 19.94 -7.62
N ARG A 288 -10.04 18.92 -6.89
CA ARG A 288 -11.45 18.86 -6.46
C ARG A 288 -11.76 20.11 -5.63
N ASN A 289 -13.03 20.51 -5.62
CA ASN A 289 -13.47 21.61 -4.78
C ASN A 289 -14.59 21.17 -3.84
N PRO A 290 -14.31 21.09 -2.53
CA PRO A 290 -12.98 21.17 -1.90
C PRO A 290 -11.95 20.07 -2.31
N PRO A 291 -10.66 20.20 -1.95
CA PRO A 291 -9.65 19.18 -2.25
C PRO A 291 -9.89 17.86 -1.50
N ALA A 292 -9.78 16.72 -2.19
CA ALA A 292 -9.86 15.38 -1.61
C ALA A 292 -8.48 14.74 -1.32
N GLY A 293 -7.40 15.50 -1.54
CA GLY A 293 -6.01 15.09 -1.30
C GLY A 293 -5.05 16.26 -1.54
N ASN A 294 -3.76 16.02 -1.32
CA ASN A 294 -2.68 16.97 -1.62
C ASN A 294 -1.86 16.50 -2.82
N PRO A 295 -1.32 17.44 -3.64
CA PRO A 295 -0.49 17.07 -4.77
C PRO A 295 0.78 16.35 -4.30
N LEU A 296 1.23 15.35 -5.06
CA LEU A 296 2.57 14.79 -4.94
C LEU A 296 3.55 15.74 -5.66
N MET A 297 4.42 16.41 -4.93
CA MET A 297 5.41 17.30 -5.53
C MET A 297 6.64 16.50 -5.96
N ILE A 298 7.04 16.59 -7.22
CA ILE A 298 8.20 15.86 -7.78
C ILE A 298 9.22 16.85 -8.30
N ALA A 299 10.39 16.94 -7.67
CA ALA A 299 11.48 17.80 -8.09
C ALA A 299 12.64 16.96 -8.65
N THR A 300 12.84 17.05 -9.97
CA THR A 300 13.98 16.45 -10.68
C THR A 300 15.20 17.39 -10.69
N ASN A 301 16.39 16.87 -10.99
CA ASN A 301 17.66 17.59 -10.99
C ASN A 301 17.99 18.19 -9.60
N VAL A 302 17.66 17.47 -8.53
CA VAL A 302 17.92 17.83 -7.13
C VAL A 302 18.85 16.80 -6.51
N VAL A 303 20.14 17.09 -6.48
CA VAL A 303 21.11 16.24 -5.78
C VAL A 303 21.03 16.58 -4.30
N VAL A 304 20.64 15.64 -3.44
CA VAL A 304 20.77 15.80 -1.99
C VAL A 304 22.17 15.37 -1.59
N GLU A 305 22.96 16.30 -1.10
CA GLU A 305 24.39 16.15 -0.81
C GLU A 305 24.63 15.55 0.57
N ARG A 306 23.94 16.12 1.57
CA ARG A 306 24.00 15.75 2.99
C ARG A 306 22.86 16.45 3.73
N PHE A 307 22.69 16.15 5.00
CA PHE A 307 21.84 16.91 5.89
C PHE A 307 22.60 17.41 7.12
N GLU A 308 22.09 18.47 7.73
CA GLU A 308 22.54 18.97 9.01
C GLU A 308 21.58 18.59 10.11
N LEU A 309 22.16 18.20 11.24
CA LEU A 309 21.44 17.92 12.46
C LEU A 309 21.15 19.20 13.24
N GLU A 310 20.14 19.16 14.10
CA GLU A 310 19.84 20.23 15.05
C GLU A 310 21.03 20.53 15.98
N PRO A 311 21.22 21.79 16.43
CA PRO A 311 22.30 22.13 17.35
C PRO A 311 21.92 21.74 18.79
N ALA A 312 22.01 20.45 19.11
CA ALA A 312 21.80 19.90 20.45
C ALA A 312 23.01 19.05 20.89
N ASN A 313 23.15 18.82 22.21
CA ASN A 313 24.23 17.97 22.74
C ASN A 313 24.14 16.52 22.22
N ASN A 314 22.91 16.03 22.02
CA ASN A 314 22.60 14.75 21.38
C ASN A 314 21.50 14.98 20.35
N PRO A 315 21.86 15.41 19.12
CA PRO A 315 20.88 15.76 18.13
C PRO A 315 20.25 14.49 17.54
N THR A 316 18.94 14.53 17.36
CA THR A 316 18.16 13.38 16.87
C THR A 316 17.51 13.69 15.53
N HIS A 317 17.35 14.96 15.18
CA HIS A 317 16.62 15.37 13.97
C HIS A 317 17.50 16.07 12.93
N ALA A 318 17.27 15.75 11.66
CA ALA A 318 17.74 16.56 10.54
C ALA A 318 16.93 17.86 10.46
N ARG A 319 17.62 18.99 10.30
CA ARG A 319 17.05 20.34 10.22
C ARG A 319 17.20 21.01 8.86
N VAL A 320 18.20 20.64 8.07
CA VAL A 320 18.48 21.22 6.75
C VAL A 320 18.99 20.13 5.83
N LEU A 321 18.40 20.00 4.64
CA LEU A 321 18.95 19.20 3.55
C LEU A 321 19.75 20.13 2.63
N HIS A 322 21.03 19.82 2.42
CA HIS A 322 21.84 20.52 1.42
C HIS A 322 21.57 19.90 0.06
N THR A 323 21.17 20.73 -0.90
CA THR A 323 20.85 20.26 -2.25
C THR A 323 21.47 21.13 -3.33
N SER A 324 21.67 20.56 -4.52
CA SER A 324 22.19 21.27 -5.70
C SER A 324 21.32 22.45 -6.15
N ARG A 325 20.06 22.54 -5.70
CA ARG A 325 19.16 23.68 -5.95
C ARG A 325 19.03 24.61 -4.74
N GLY A 326 19.95 24.52 -3.79
CA GLY A 326 19.96 25.29 -2.55
C GLY A 326 19.45 24.49 -1.33
N PRO A 327 19.70 24.99 -0.11
CA PRO A 327 19.31 24.28 1.10
C PRO A 327 17.79 24.26 1.30
N LEU A 328 17.25 23.11 1.69
CA LEU A 328 15.86 22.96 2.15
C LEU A 328 15.83 22.89 3.67
N THR A 329 15.15 23.85 4.30
CA THR A 329 15.01 23.88 5.76
C THR A 329 13.81 23.05 6.21
N LEU A 330 14.02 22.09 7.10
CA LEU A 330 12.99 21.23 7.67
C LEU A 330 12.39 21.91 8.90
N ARG A 331 11.17 22.44 8.77
CA ARG A 331 10.52 23.24 9.82
C ARG A 331 9.77 22.37 10.82
N GLY A 332 9.86 22.74 12.09
CA GLY A 332 8.99 22.19 13.15
C GLY A 332 9.29 20.75 13.59
N GLY A 333 10.38 20.12 13.14
CA GLY A 333 10.84 18.80 13.62
C GLY A 333 9.94 17.61 13.26
N LYS A 334 8.90 17.82 12.43
CA LYS A 334 7.86 16.82 12.12
C LYS A 334 7.99 16.18 10.73
N THR A 335 8.84 16.75 9.86
CA THR A 335 9.04 16.24 8.51
C THR A 335 9.91 15.00 8.53
N ASN A 336 9.41 13.88 8.02
CA ASN A 336 10.21 12.68 7.83
C ASN A 336 11.10 12.83 6.58
N VAL A 337 12.34 12.35 6.65
CA VAL A 337 13.29 12.29 5.54
C VAL A 337 13.54 10.82 5.22
N ILE A 338 13.11 10.38 4.05
CA ILE A 338 13.16 8.97 3.63
C ILE A 338 14.25 8.83 2.57
N LEU A 339 15.35 8.15 2.91
CA LEU A 339 16.44 7.85 1.99
C LEU A 339 16.08 6.62 1.16
N ALA A 340 15.62 6.85 -0.07
CA ALA A 340 15.21 5.84 -1.06
C ALA A 340 16.11 5.89 -2.32
N THR A 341 17.40 6.21 -2.15
CA THR A 341 18.37 6.50 -3.23
C THR A 341 19.16 5.28 -3.71
N GLY A 342 18.91 4.09 -3.16
CA GLY A 342 19.75 2.90 -3.35
C GLY A 342 20.81 2.75 -2.25
N ALA A 343 21.45 1.58 -2.14
CA ALA A 343 22.26 1.25 -0.96
C ALA A 343 23.46 2.20 -0.81
N ILE A 344 24.27 2.35 -1.87
CA ILE A 344 25.48 3.15 -1.82
C ILE A 344 25.18 4.66 -1.69
N PRO A 345 24.31 5.28 -2.51
CA PRO A 345 24.01 6.71 -2.35
C PRO A 345 23.40 7.07 -1.00
N ALA A 346 22.56 6.21 -0.41
CA ALA A 346 22.04 6.43 0.94
C ALA A 346 23.17 6.41 1.98
N THR A 347 24.10 5.44 1.87
CA THR A 347 25.30 5.37 2.70
C THR A 347 26.17 6.62 2.57
N THR A 348 26.39 7.14 1.35
CA THR A 348 27.16 8.37 1.11
C THR A 348 26.55 9.56 1.84
N ILE A 349 25.22 9.75 1.75
CA ILE A 349 24.52 10.83 2.46
C ILE A 349 24.71 10.67 3.97
N LEU A 350 24.56 9.46 4.52
CA LEU A 350 24.71 9.19 5.95
C LEU A 350 26.13 9.44 6.45
N LEU A 351 27.16 8.97 5.74
CA LEU A 351 28.58 9.15 6.11
C LEU A 351 29.00 10.64 6.14
N ASN A 352 28.43 11.43 5.23
CA ASN A 352 28.64 12.87 5.18
C ASN A 352 27.80 13.66 6.20
N SER A 353 26.70 13.08 6.72
CA SER A 353 25.76 13.77 7.62
C SER A 353 25.91 13.41 9.10
N ILE A 354 26.28 12.16 9.42
CA ILE A 354 26.31 11.63 10.79
C ILE A 354 27.72 11.16 11.13
N LYS A 355 28.39 11.81 12.09
CA LYS A 355 29.74 11.36 12.51
C LYS A 355 29.72 10.02 13.25
N LYS A 356 28.69 9.77 14.06
CA LYS A 356 28.54 8.56 14.91
C LYS A 356 28.37 7.27 14.11
N ILE A 357 27.84 7.32 12.87
CA ILE A 357 27.56 6.14 12.06
C ILE A 357 28.79 5.64 11.28
N ARG A 358 29.83 6.46 11.12
CA ARG A 358 31.02 6.17 10.30
C ARG A 358 31.75 4.85 10.61
N PRO A 359 31.86 4.37 11.87
CA PRO A 359 32.49 3.08 12.13
C PRO A 359 31.60 1.88 11.78
N ARG A 360 30.34 2.10 11.36
CA ARG A 360 29.33 1.05 11.11
C ARG A 360 28.90 1.03 9.64
N ALA A 361 28.48 2.18 9.11
CA ALA A 361 27.96 2.27 7.74
C ALA A 361 29.06 2.01 6.69
N GLY A 362 28.70 1.20 5.70
CA GLY A 362 29.58 0.82 4.60
C GLY A 362 30.68 -0.19 4.97
N GLN A 363 30.77 -0.64 6.23
CA GLN A 363 31.79 -1.63 6.62
C GLN A 363 31.54 -3.02 6.04
N HIS A 364 30.33 -3.27 5.57
CA HIS A 364 29.96 -4.44 4.80
C HIS A 364 29.28 -4.01 3.49
N GLN A 365 29.56 -4.72 2.40
CA GLN A 365 28.90 -4.53 1.12
C GLN A 365 28.66 -5.90 0.50
N GLY A 366 27.38 -6.23 0.29
CA GLY A 366 26.96 -7.45 -0.39
C GLY A 366 26.52 -7.17 -1.81
N ALA A 367 26.76 -8.11 -2.71
CA ALA A 367 26.26 -8.12 -4.09
C ALA A 367 26.14 -9.56 -4.61
N LEU A 368 25.55 -9.70 -5.80
CA LEU A 368 25.44 -10.95 -6.53
C LEU A 368 26.46 -11.03 -7.66
N GLN A 369 27.00 -12.22 -7.86
CA GLN A 369 27.75 -12.61 -9.04
C GLN A 369 26.79 -13.21 -10.07
N ALA A 370 27.05 -12.96 -11.35
CA ALA A 370 26.29 -13.56 -12.43
C ALA A 370 27.18 -14.46 -13.31
N GLN A 371 26.67 -15.63 -13.68
CA GLN A 371 27.32 -16.57 -14.57
C GLN A 371 26.42 -16.89 -15.78
N PRO A 372 26.80 -16.44 -17.00
CA PRO A 372 26.07 -16.77 -18.22
C PRO A 372 26.63 -18.03 -18.89
N ASN A 373 25.75 -18.96 -19.24
CA ASN A 373 26.01 -20.13 -20.09
C ASN A 373 25.14 -20.01 -21.35
N LEU A 374 25.72 -20.28 -22.52
CA LEU A 374 25.03 -20.09 -23.79
C LEU A 374 25.20 -21.32 -24.68
N ALA A 375 24.07 -21.87 -25.14
CA ALA A 375 24.02 -23.03 -26.02
C ALA A 375 23.07 -22.81 -27.22
N ARG A 376 23.28 -23.58 -28.29
CA ARG A 376 22.36 -23.67 -29.43
C ARG A 376 22.18 -25.10 -29.91
N ARG A 377 21.08 -25.36 -30.61
CA ARG A 377 20.80 -26.62 -31.31
C ARG A 377 20.09 -26.38 -32.64
N GLY A 378 20.45 -27.13 -33.68
CA GLY A 378 19.70 -27.14 -34.94
C GLY A 378 18.26 -27.63 -34.78
N SER A 379 17.32 -27.05 -35.54
CA SER A 379 15.91 -27.40 -35.54
C SER A 379 15.46 -27.93 -36.92
N SER A 380 14.80 -29.08 -36.94
CA SER A 380 14.23 -29.69 -38.17
C SER A 380 12.83 -29.19 -38.52
N THR A 381 12.24 -28.27 -37.73
CA THR A 381 10.85 -27.82 -37.90
C THR A 381 10.81 -26.37 -38.40
N PRO A 382 10.45 -26.10 -39.68
CA PRO A 382 10.26 -24.73 -40.14
C PRO A 382 8.98 -24.19 -39.51
N SER A 383 9.11 -23.27 -38.56
CA SER A 383 7.94 -22.58 -38.01
C SER A 383 8.28 -21.15 -37.61
N ARG A 384 7.32 -20.25 -37.86
CA ARG A 384 7.34 -18.81 -37.51
C ARG A 384 7.87 -18.58 -36.09
N LEU A 385 8.59 -17.48 -35.88
CA LEU A 385 9.19 -17.05 -34.61
C LEU A 385 8.31 -17.40 -33.40
N ARG A 386 8.86 -18.18 -32.48
CA ARG A 386 8.30 -18.50 -31.15
C ARG A 386 9.46 -18.40 -30.16
N ARG A 387 9.24 -17.76 -29.01
CA ARG A 387 10.26 -17.37 -28.00
C ARG A 387 9.75 -17.67 -26.60
N ARG A 388 10.57 -17.96 -25.56
CA ARG A 388 10.06 -18.19 -24.18
C ARG A 388 11.12 -18.30 -23.06
N TRP A 389 10.67 -18.44 -21.80
CA TRP A 389 11.45 -18.34 -20.54
C TRP A 389 11.07 -19.38 -19.44
N SER A 390 12.05 -20.11 -18.85
CA SER A 390 11.92 -21.05 -17.71
C SER A 390 12.77 -20.62 -16.50
N ASN A 391 12.36 -20.92 -15.26
CA ASN A 391 13.19 -20.72 -14.05
C ASN A 391 13.32 -22.00 -13.21
N SER A 392 14.49 -22.20 -12.60
CA SER A 392 14.73 -23.20 -11.54
C SER A 392 15.71 -22.71 -10.47
N THR A 393 15.52 -23.12 -9.21
CA THR A 393 16.29 -22.69 -8.03
C THR A 393 17.28 -23.78 -7.59
N THR A 394 18.58 -23.51 -7.65
CA THR A 394 19.63 -24.31 -6.97
C THR A 394 20.09 -23.68 -5.66
N VAL A 395 20.66 -24.47 -4.78
CA VAL A 395 21.53 -23.95 -3.72
C VAL A 395 22.98 -24.13 -4.18
N PRO A 396 23.79 -23.05 -4.25
CA PRO A 396 23.54 -21.68 -3.81
C PRO A 396 23.32 -20.70 -4.98
N GLY A 397 22.33 -20.93 -5.87
CA GLY A 397 22.11 -20.03 -7.00
C GLY A 397 20.77 -20.17 -7.74
N HIS A 398 20.30 -19.12 -8.41
CA HIS A 398 19.04 -19.17 -9.17
C HIS A 398 19.30 -19.26 -10.67
N ILE A 399 18.74 -20.25 -11.35
CA ILE A 399 18.90 -20.52 -12.80
C ILE A 399 17.74 -19.93 -13.59
N ARG A 400 18.08 -19.21 -14.68
CA ARG A 400 17.14 -18.55 -15.58
C ARG A 400 17.43 -18.98 -17.02
N LEU A 401 16.41 -19.35 -17.81
CA LEU A 401 16.58 -19.94 -19.14
C LEU A 401 15.74 -19.22 -20.24
N PRO A 402 16.17 -18.05 -20.74
CA PRO A 402 15.64 -17.46 -21.98
C PRO A 402 16.03 -18.23 -23.26
N TRP A 403 15.13 -18.29 -24.25
CA TRP A 403 15.43 -18.89 -25.57
C TRP A 403 14.71 -18.25 -26.78
N ILE A 404 15.31 -18.41 -27.97
CA ILE A 404 14.78 -17.92 -29.28
C ILE A 404 15.01 -18.94 -30.41
N ASN A 405 14.06 -19.00 -31.36
CA ASN A 405 14.19 -19.71 -32.64
C ASN A 405 14.25 -18.69 -33.81
N LEU A 406 15.29 -18.75 -34.63
CA LEU A 406 15.49 -17.85 -35.78
C LEU A 406 14.92 -18.42 -37.08
N SER A 407 14.12 -17.61 -37.80
CA SER A 407 13.72 -17.89 -39.19
C SER A 407 14.56 -17.11 -40.20
N ALA A 408 14.68 -17.63 -41.42
CA ALA A 408 15.55 -17.10 -42.48
C ALA A 408 15.27 -15.67 -42.99
N GLU A 409 14.21 -14.99 -42.53
CA GLU A 409 13.82 -13.65 -43.01
C GLU A 409 14.38 -12.48 -42.17
N GLU A 410 15.00 -12.71 -41.01
CA GLU A 410 15.45 -11.65 -40.09
C GLU A 410 16.98 -11.49 -40.08
N LYS A 411 17.50 -10.35 -40.54
CA LYS A 411 18.94 -10.02 -40.43
C LYS A 411 19.39 -10.04 -38.96
N ALA A 412 20.55 -10.65 -38.66
CA ALA A 412 21.08 -10.88 -37.31
C ALA A 412 20.96 -9.70 -36.33
N GLN A 413 21.25 -8.48 -36.80
CA GLN A 413 21.16 -7.27 -35.97
C GLN A 413 19.72 -6.90 -35.57
N ARG A 414 18.74 -7.15 -36.45
CA ARG A 414 17.31 -6.97 -36.14
C ARG A 414 16.84 -8.04 -35.15
N SER A 415 17.33 -9.28 -35.30
CA SER A 415 17.00 -10.41 -34.44
C SER A 415 17.55 -10.24 -33.01
N SER A 416 18.80 -9.77 -32.86
CA SER A 416 19.42 -9.45 -31.57
C SER A 416 18.65 -8.36 -30.83
N ARG A 417 18.34 -7.25 -31.51
CA ARG A 417 17.50 -6.15 -30.97
C ARG A 417 16.10 -6.62 -30.57
N LEU A 418 15.47 -7.44 -31.41
CA LEU A 418 14.16 -8.00 -31.11
C LEU A 418 14.20 -9.00 -29.94
N PHE A 419 15.29 -9.75 -29.78
CA PHE A 419 15.55 -10.58 -28.60
C PHE A 419 15.66 -9.71 -27.35
N THR A 420 16.46 -8.65 -27.41
CA THR A 420 16.57 -7.67 -26.32
C THR A 420 15.22 -7.03 -25.98
N SER A 421 14.30 -6.71 -26.90
CA SER A 421 12.97 -6.18 -26.47
C SER A 421 12.13 -7.16 -25.65
N LEU A 422 12.38 -8.46 -25.76
CA LEU A 422 11.48 -9.49 -25.27
C LEU A 422 12.08 -10.33 -24.15
N ALA A 423 13.40 -10.29 -23.96
CA ALA A 423 14.08 -10.94 -22.85
C ALA A 423 13.74 -10.22 -21.54
N PRO A 424 13.18 -10.87 -20.53
CA PRO A 424 12.99 -10.29 -19.20
C PRO A 424 14.26 -9.66 -18.64
N ASP A 425 15.43 -10.28 -18.84
CA ASP A 425 16.73 -9.74 -18.42
C ASP A 425 17.58 -9.25 -19.60
N ASN A 426 18.20 -8.08 -19.45
CA ASN A 426 19.13 -7.50 -20.41
C ASN A 426 20.51 -8.19 -20.38
N GLY A 427 20.92 -8.74 -19.23
CA GLY A 427 22.21 -9.41 -19.06
C GLY A 427 22.37 -10.70 -19.88
N ASP A 428 21.26 -11.23 -20.39
CA ASP A 428 21.19 -12.54 -21.06
C ASP A 428 21.01 -12.38 -22.59
N THR A 429 21.26 -11.17 -23.12
CA THR A 429 20.98 -10.83 -24.51
C THR A 429 22.01 -11.37 -25.49
N LEU A 430 21.52 -11.96 -26.60
CA LEU A 430 22.37 -12.50 -27.66
C LEU A 430 22.93 -11.37 -28.52
N THR A 431 24.26 -11.35 -28.71
CA THR A 431 24.93 -10.38 -29.58
C THR A 431 24.61 -10.64 -31.05
N PRO A 432 24.70 -9.63 -31.93
CA PRO A 432 24.54 -9.85 -33.37
C PRO A 432 25.50 -10.91 -33.93
N GLU A 433 26.74 -10.96 -33.42
CA GLU A 433 27.77 -11.94 -33.76
C GLU A 433 27.33 -13.38 -33.43
N GLN A 434 26.73 -13.59 -32.26
CA GLN A 434 26.23 -14.91 -31.85
C GLN A 434 25.12 -15.45 -32.76
N LEU A 435 24.36 -14.55 -33.40
CA LEU A 435 23.19 -14.89 -34.23
C LEU A 435 23.49 -14.99 -35.73
N GLU A 436 24.65 -14.50 -36.19
CA GLU A 436 24.95 -14.39 -37.62
C GLU A 436 25.11 -15.77 -38.29
N ASN A 437 24.46 -15.97 -39.46
CA ASN A 437 24.48 -17.20 -40.26
C ASN A 437 23.99 -18.48 -39.55
N ASN A 438 23.08 -18.34 -38.59
CA ASN A 438 22.58 -19.44 -37.74
C ASN A 438 21.07 -19.62 -37.84
N GLU A 439 20.52 -19.48 -39.05
CA GLU A 439 19.11 -19.71 -39.34
C GLU A 439 18.69 -21.16 -38.99
N GLY A 440 17.53 -21.33 -38.36
CA GLY A 440 17.02 -22.65 -37.99
C GLY A 440 17.62 -23.23 -36.70
N TYR A 441 18.38 -22.45 -35.93
CA TYR A 441 18.83 -22.83 -34.59
C TYR A 441 17.89 -22.31 -33.51
N VAL A 442 17.77 -23.09 -32.43
CA VAL A 442 17.23 -22.64 -31.13
C VAL A 442 18.41 -22.28 -30.24
N PHE A 443 18.40 -21.07 -29.69
CA PHE A 443 19.40 -20.57 -28.75
C PHE A 443 18.82 -20.57 -27.34
N VAL A 444 19.62 -20.99 -26.36
CA VAL A 444 19.30 -20.94 -24.94
C VAL A 444 20.41 -20.18 -24.24
N ALA A 445 20.07 -19.04 -23.65
CA ALA A 445 20.92 -18.38 -22.67
C ALA A 445 20.46 -18.84 -21.28
N CYS A 446 21.41 -19.15 -20.42
CA CYS A 446 21.20 -19.60 -19.05
C CYS A 446 21.99 -18.71 -18.11
N SER A 447 21.34 -17.92 -17.28
CA SER A 447 22.04 -17.05 -16.35
C SER A 447 21.74 -17.39 -14.92
N ILE A 448 22.82 -17.48 -14.14
CA ILE A 448 22.77 -17.91 -12.75
C ILE A 448 23.27 -16.79 -11.87
N LEU A 449 22.52 -16.51 -10.81
CA LEU A 449 22.90 -15.55 -9.78
C LEU A 449 23.34 -16.29 -8.52
N GLY A 450 24.51 -15.96 -8.01
CA GLY A 450 25.04 -16.48 -6.75
C GLY A 450 25.49 -15.35 -5.84
N GLU A 451 25.31 -15.53 -4.54
CA GLU A 451 25.79 -14.59 -3.54
C GLU A 451 27.31 -14.46 -3.57
N GLN A 452 27.84 -13.30 -3.16
CA GLN A 452 29.25 -13.22 -2.81
C GLN A 452 29.60 -14.19 -1.65
N PRO A 453 30.82 -14.73 -1.61
CA PRO A 453 31.25 -15.54 -0.48
C PRO A 453 31.12 -14.80 0.85
N LYS A 454 30.70 -15.50 1.90
CA LYS A 454 30.49 -14.92 3.24
C LYS A 454 31.79 -14.38 3.88
N ASP A 455 32.96 -14.80 3.40
CA ASP A 455 34.28 -14.35 3.85
C ASP A 455 34.81 -13.09 3.13
N THR A 456 34.04 -12.52 2.19
CA THR A 456 34.40 -11.27 1.50
C THR A 456 34.60 -10.10 2.46
N GLN A 457 35.63 -9.28 2.21
CA GLN A 457 35.88 -8.04 2.94
C GLN A 457 35.42 -6.79 2.16
N SER A 458 34.43 -6.95 1.27
CA SER A 458 33.88 -5.85 0.46
C SER A 458 33.26 -4.74 1.34
N LYS A 459 33.59 -3.48 1.03
CA LYS A 459 33.19 -2.31 1.82
C LYS A 459 33.10 -1.02 1.00
N VAL A 460 32.37 -0.06 1.54
CA VAL A 460 32.25 1.33 1.08
C VAL A 460 32.78 2.25 2.18
N GLU A 461 33.79 3.05 1.87
CA GLU A 461 34.41 3.94 2.86
C GLU A 461 34.47 5.39 2.38
N LEU A 462 34.39 6.34 3.31
CA LEU A 462 34.43 7.77 2.99
C LEU A 462 35.82 8.18 2.49
N ASN A 463 35.90 8.69 1.27
CA ASN A 463 37.09 9.25 0.64
C ASN A 463 37.26 10.73 1.00
N LYS A 464 37.87 11.02 2.15
CA LYS A 464 38.04 12.40 2.63
C LYS A 464 38.90 13.30 1.71
N SER A 465 39.66 12.71 0.78
CA SER A 465 40.42 13.49 -0.21
C SER A 465 39.59 13.97 -1.40
N ASP A 466 38.42 13.38 -1.65
CA ASP A 466 37.50 13.86 -2.67
C ASP A 466 36.60 14.95 -2.05
N PRO A 467 36.67 16.20 -2.54
CA PRO A 467 35.84 17.28 -2.03
C PRO A 467 34.36 17.17 -2.43
N ASP A 468 34.01 16.37 -3.45
CA ASP A 468 32.62 16.20 -3.88
C ASP A 468 31.88 15.23 -2.97
N VAL A 469 31.10 15.78 -2.03
CA VAL A 469 30.32 15.01 -1.05
C VAL A 469 29.27 14.07 -1.65
N THR A 470 29.00 14.19 -2.96
CA THR A 470 28.05 13.33 -3.67
C THR A 470 28.70 12.06 -4.25
N THR A 471 30.04 12.03 -4.32
CA THR A 471 30.83 10.92 -4.89
C THR A 471 32.04 10.52 -4.04
N ASN A 472 32.27 11.18 -2.89
CA ASN A 472 33.43 10.99 -2.03
C ASN A 472 33.45 9.66 -1.24
N ILE A 473 33.28 8.56 -1.94
CA ILE A 473 33.35 7.22 -1.39
C ILE A 473 34.31 6.36 -2.22
N ARG A 474 35.04 5.49 -1.53
CA ARG A 474 35.83 4.43 -2.15
C ARG A 474 35.10 3.11 -2.02
N LEU A 475 34.99 2.41 -3.13
CA LEU A 475 34.46 1.06 -3.20
C LEU A 475 35.62 0.08 -3.26
N HIS A 476 35.68 -0.78 -2.25
CA HIS A 476 36.55 -1.94 -2.19
C HIS A 476 35.70 -3.19 -2.36
N LEU A 477 35.89 -3.89 -3.46
CA LEU A 477 35.30 -5.21 -3.72
C LEU A 477 36.38 -6.26 -3.58
N ASP A 478 36.03 -7.30 -2.85
CA ASP A 478 36.86 -8.46 -2.57
C ASP A 478 36.11 -9.75 -2.94
N LEU A 479 36.80 -10.67 -3.61
CA LEU A 479 36.29 -11.99 -3.99
C LEU A 479 37.39 -13.00 -3.69
N PRO A 480 37.42 -13.57 -2.48
CA PRO A 480 38.46 -14.51 -2.08
C PRO A 480 38.50 -15.69 -3.05
N GLU A 481 39.70 -16.02 -3.56
CA GLU A 481 39.84 -16.88 -4.74
C GLU A 481 39.22 -18.26 -4.53
N ASP A 482 39.55 -18.95 -3.42
CA ASP A 482 39.06 -20.30 -3.15
C ASP A 482 37.53 -20.37 -3.00
N SER A 483 36.93 -19.44 -2.24
CA SER A 483 35.50 -19.46 -1.95
C SER A 483 34.68 -18.95 -3.14
N ALA A 484 35.14 -17.93 -3.86
CA ALA A 484 34.50 -17.44 -5.08
C ALA A 484 34.55 -18.48 -6.20
N MET A 485 35.69 -19.18 -6.37
CA MET A 485 35.83 -20.27 -7.34
C MET A 485 34.84 -21.40 -7.12
N LYS A 486 34.63 -21.80 -5.85
CA LYS A 486 33.64 -22.83 -5.52
C LYS A 486 32.21 -22.42 -5.92
N ILE A 487 31.85 -21.16 -5.70
CA ILE A 487 30.54 -20.63 -6.12
C ILE A 487 30.43 -20.60 -7.65
N TRP A 488 31.46 -20.11 -8.36
CA TRP A 488 31.49 -20.11 -9.83
C TRP A 488 31.36 -21.50 -10.42
N GLU A 489 32.14 -22.47 -9.96
CA GLU A 489 32.08 -23.85 -10.46
C GLU A 489 30.69 -24.47 -10.24
N THR A 490 30.07 -24.19 -9.09
CA THR A 490 28.72 -24.67 -8.78
C THR A 490 27.68 -24.05 -9.72
N MET A 491 27.75 -22.73 -9.94
CA MET A 491 26.86 -22.03 -10.88
C MET A 491 27.08 -22.54 -12.32
N GLU A 492 28.34 -22.69 -12.75
CA GLU A 492 28.69 -23.16 -14.09
C GLU A 492 28.09 -24.54 -14.37
N GLU A 493 28.38 -25.50 -13.51
CA GLU A 493 27.94 -26.88 -13.69
C GLU A 493 26.41 -26.98 -13.68
N SER A 494 25.76 -26.33 -12.72
CA SER A 494 24.30 -26.32 -12.61
C SER A 494 23.64 -25.73 -13.87
N GLY A 495 24.23 -24.68 -14.43
CA GLY A 495 23.69 -24.05 -15.64
C GLY A 495 23.86 -24.91 -16.90
N PHE A 496 24.98 -25.62 -17.03
CA PHE A 496 25.14 -26.57 -18.13
C PHE A 496 24.16 -27.74 -18.01
N GLN A 497 24.02 -28.31 -16.82
CA GLN A 497 23.07 -29.39 -16.56
C GLN A 497 21.63 -28.95 -16.85
N ALA A 498 21.24 -27.73 -16.48
CA ALA A 498 19.91 -27.20 -16.77
C ALA A 498 19.66 -27.07 -18.28
N ILE A 499 20.66 -26.60 -19.06
CA ILE A 499 20.59 -26.56 -20.53
C ILE A 499 20.46 -27.99 -21.11
N GLU A 500 21.20 -28.95 -20.58
CA GLU A 500 21.20 -30.33 -21.06
C GLU A 500 19.88 -31.06 -20.76
N VAL A 501 19.27 -30.80 -19.59
CA VAL A 501 17.95 -31.31 -19.22
C VAL A 501 16.88 -30.81 -20.20
N ILE A 502 16.84 -29.51 -20.50
CA ILE A 502 15.84 -28.97 -21.44
C ILE A 502 16.09 -29.41 -22.90
N ALA A 503 17.29 -29.90 -23.21
CA ALA A 503 17.59 -30.50 -24.51
C ALA A 503 16.92 -31.89 -24.70
N ALA A 504 16.38 -32.49 -23.63
CA ALA A 504 15.52 -33.68 -23.64
C ALA A 504 16.13 -34.89 -24.38
N GLY A 505 17.30 -35.35 -23.91
CA GLY A 505 18.02 -36.49 -24.49
C GLY A 505 18.82 -36.16 -25.75
N LYS A 506 18.89 -34.89 -26.14
CA LYS A 506 19.69 -34.39 -27.27
C LYS A 506 20.90 -33.56 -26.84
N ALA A 507 21.42 -33.78 -25.63
CA ALA A 507 22.57 -33.05 -25.12
C ALA A 507 23.80 -33.17 -26.04
N GLY A 508 23.98 -34.32 -26.71
CA GLY A 508 25.05 -34.52 -27.69
C GLY A 508 24.93 -33.72 -29.00
N GLU A 509 23.80 -33.03 -29.23
CA GLU A 509 23.59 -32.14 -30.38
C GLU A 509 23.83 -30.65 -30.01
N LEU A 510 24.20 -30.35 -28.76
CA LEU A 510 24.40 -28.96 -28.30
C LEU A 510 25.76 -28.41 -28.71
N GLU A 511 25.76 -27.14 -29.11
CA GLU A 511 26.97 -26.34 -29.29
C GLU A 511 26.95 -25.16 -28.31
N TYR A 512 28.09 -24.86 -27.71
CA TYR A 512 28.28 -23.81 -26.71
C TYR A 512 29.14 -22.68 -27.25
N TRP A 513 28.88 -21.46 -26.79
CA TRP A 513 29.61 -20.27 -27.23
C TRP A 513 30.98 -20.17 -26.57
N ASN A 514 32.05 -20.12 -27.36
CA ASN A 514 33.39 -19.78 -26.91
C ASN A 514 33.60 -18.27 -27.06
N ARG A 515 33.63 -17.54 -25.94
CA ARG A 515 33.79 -16.08 -25.95
C ARG A 515 35.18 -15.62 -26.37
N GLU A 516 36.22 -16.43 -26.12
CA GLU A 516 37.60 -16.06 -26.48
C GLU A 516 37.80 -16.10 -27.99
N ASP A 517 37.27 -17.13 -28.65
CA ASP A 517 37.45 -17.33 -30.09
C ASP A 517 36.29 -16.81 -30.96
N GLY A 518 35.16 -16.44 -30.37
CA GLY A 518 33.99 -15.92 -31.11
C GLY A 518 33.29 -16.99 -31.97
N LYS A 519 33.22 -18.24 -31.51
CA LYS A 519 32.64 -19.37 -32.28
C LYS A 519 31.82 -20.32 -31.41
N TRP A 520 31.00 -21.13 -32.08
CA TRP A 520 30.21 -22.20 -31.47
C TRP A 520 30.94 -23.55 -31.57
N GLU A 521 31.02 -24.30 -30.47
CA GLU A 521 31.76 -25.56 -30.39
C GLU A 521 30.99 -26.61 -29.57
N SER A 522 31.20 -27.91 -29.83
CA SER A 522 30.48 -28.99 -29.14
C SER A 522 30.93 -29.24 -27.69
N LYS A 523 31.94 -28.53 -27.20
CA LYS A 523 32.47 -28.64 -25.84
C LYS A 523 31.91 -27.50 -24.99
N ARG A 524 31.67 -27.73 -23.69
CA ARG A 524 31.34 -26.66 -22.73
C ARG A 524 32.48 -25.62 -22.65
N HIS A 525 32.15 -24.34 -22.67
CA HIS A 525 33.09 -23.22 -22.52
C HIS A 525 32.74 -22.35 -21.31
N VAL A 526 33.76 -22.07 -20.48
CA VAL A 526 33.61 -21.25 -19.27
C VAL A 526 33.78 -19.78 -19.62
N ASN A 527 32.69 -19.00 -19.54
CA ASN A 527 32.67 -17.58 -19.91
C ASN A 527 32.42 -16.66 -18.70
N ARG A 528 33.22 -16.81 -17.62
CA ARG A 528 33.05 -16.06 -16.36
C ARG A 528 33.02 -14.55 -16.55
N VAL A 529 32.09 -13.89 -15.86
CA VAL A 529 31.98 -12.44 -15.83
C VAL A 529 32.27 -11.95 -14.40
N LYS A 530 33.34 -11.17 -14.23
CA LYS A 530 33.70 -10.52 -12.94
C LYS A 530 32.90 -9.24 -12.71
N ALA A 531 31.58 -9.32 -12.87
CA ALA A 531 30.65 -8.23 -12.63
C ALA A 531 29.68 -8.60 -11.50
N LEU A 532 29.43 -7.62 -10.64
CA LEU A 532 28.54 -7.71 -9.48
C LEU A 532 27.29 -6.88 -9.69
N PHE A 533 26.17 -7.36 -9.16
CA PHE A 533 24.83 -6.77 -9.28
C PHE A 533 24.10 -6.76 -7.93
N HIS A 534 22.99 -6.03 -7.82
CA HIS A 534 22.15 -5.97 -6.61
C HIS A 534 22.93 -5.57 -5.35
N GLU A 535 23.49 -4.37 -5.33
CA GLU A 535 24.22 -3.90 -4.16
C GLU A 535 23.32 -3.82 -2.91
N ALA A 536 23.84 -4.34 -1.79
CA ALA A 536 23.13 -4.50 -0.53
C ALA A 536 24.06 -4.30 0.67
N SER A 537 23.50 -4.38 1.87
CA SER A 537 24.20 -4.46 3.16
C SER A 537 25.02 -3.26 3.64
N THR A 538 25.09 -2.18 2.87
CA THR A 538 25.87 -1.00 3.26
C THR A 538 25.33 -0.28 4.52
N THR A 539 24.11 -0.59 4.96
CA THR A 539 23.42 0.01 6.13
C THR A 539 22.50 -1.00 6.84
N PHE A 540 22.93 -2.25 6.99
CA PHE A 540 22.04 -3.33 7.40
C PHE A 540 21.42 -3.13 8.79
N MET A 541 20.26 -3.78 8.98
CA MET A 541 19.36 -3.56 10.10
C MET A 541 19.60 -4.49 11.30
N THR A 542 19.39 -4.00 12.52
CA THR A 542 19.35 -4.78 13.77
C THR A 542 18.22 -4.32 14.70
N LYS A 543 17.85 -5.14 15.69
CA LYS A 543 17.04 -4.75 16.86
C LYS A 543 17.85 -4.18 18.02
N ASP A 544 19.14 -4.47 18.06
CA ASP A 544 20.01 -4.13 19.17
C ASP A 544 21.38 -3.70 18.67
N PHE A 545 21.70 -2.42 18.84
CA PHE A 545 23.02 -1.87 18.51
C PHE A 545 24.11 -2.27 19.52
N SER A 546 23.73 -2.83 20.68
CA SER A 546 24.63 -3.15 21.80
C SER A 546 25.15 -4.59 21.80
N ALA A 547 24.58 -5.48 20.97
CA ALA A 547 25.07 -6.84 20.85
C ALA A 547 26.53 -6.86 20.36
N GLN A 548 27.42 -7.46 21.15
CA GLN A 548 28.85 -7.55 20.87
C GLN A 548 29.16 -8.56 19.75
N GLN A 549 30.24 -8.33 19.00
CA GLN A 549 30.78 -9.35 18.08
C GLN A 549 31.13 -10.64 18.85
N PRO A 550 30.90 -11.83 18.27
CA PRO A 550 31.44 -13.08 18.79
C PRO A 550 32.97 -13.02 18.90
N ALA A 551 33.55 -13.67 19.92
CA ALA A 551 34.99 -13.73 20.08
C ALA A 551 35.66 -14.50 18.92
N GLN A 552 36.87 -14.10 18.51
CA GLN A 552 37.66 -14.80 17.50
C GLN A 552 37.86 -16.27 17.89
N GLY A 553 37.26 -17.20 17.12
CA GLY A 553 37.45 -18.65 17.30
C GLY A 553 36.18 -19.50 17.36
N GLU A 554 34.98 -18.91 17.39
CA GLU A 554 33.73 -19.68 17.27
C GLU A 554 33.54 -20.16 15.82
N GLN A 555 33.74 -21.46 15.58
CA GLN A 555 33.30 -22.11 14.33
C GLN A 555 31.81 -22.45 14.44
N ASN A 556 31.03 -22.13 13.41
CA ASN A 556 29.56 -22.22 13.32
C ASN A 556 28.78 -21.13 14.06
N VAL A 557 29.11 -19.87 13.79
CA VAL A 557 28.26 -18.72 14.10
C VAL A 557 27.17 -18.63 13.02
N SER A 558 25.88 -18.72 13.38
CA SER A 558 24.77 -18.51 12.45
C SER A 558 24.87 -17.13 11.81
N ALA A 559 24.39 -16.94 10.57
CA ALA A 559 24.47 -15.65 9.89
C ALA A 559 23.70 -14.52 10.61
N GLU A 560 22.83 -14.85 11.58
CA GLU A 560 22.30 -13.88 12.57
C GLU A 560 23.38 -13.23 13.44
N LYS A 561 24.47 -13.92 13.77
CA LYS A 561 25.46 -13.49 14.77
C LYS A 561 26.74 -12.88 14.18
N ALA A 562 26.93 -12.92 12.86
CA ALA A 562 28.22 -12.58 12.27
C ALA A 562 28.61 -11.09 12.36
N ASP A 563 27.69 -10.14 12.56
CA ASP A 563 28.09 -8.73 12.69
C ASP A 563 27.05 -7.75 13.28
N ILE A 564 26.15 -8.19 14.18
CA ILE A 564 25.09 -7.30 14.73
C ILE A 564 25.66 -6.00 15.33
N GLY A 565 26.86 -6.04 15.92
CA GLY A 565 27.56 -4.87 16.47
C GLY A 565 27.94 -3.81 15.44
N MET A 566 27.91 -4.12 14.14
CA MET A 566 28.24 -3.22 13.01
C MET A 566 27.00 -2.74 12.24
N ALA A 567 25.81 -3.23 12.59
CA ALA A 567 24.56 -2.76 12.01
C ALA A 567 24.40 -1.25 12.18
N SER A 568 23.83 -0.61 11.15
CA SER A 568 23.79 0.85 11.04
C SER A 568 22.38 1.43 11.08
N VAL A 569 21.36 0.58 11.04
CA VAL A 569 19.95 0.95 11.05
C VAL A 569 19.19 0.08 12.06
N ASP A 570 18.23 0.65 12.78
CA ASP A 570 17.38 -0.08 13.72
C ASP A 570 16.11 -0.65 13.06
N GLU A 571 15.35 -1.46 13.79
CA GLU A 571 14.09 -2.05 13.34
C GLU A 571 12.98 -1.04 13.02
N THR A 572 13.19 0.22 13.40
CA THR A 572 12.32 1.37 13.08
C THR A 572 12.82 2.15 11.86
N TYR A 573 13.77 1.60 11.11
CA TYR A 573 14.38 2.15 9.90
C TYR A 573 15.26 3.38 10.16
N ARG A 574 15.62 3.68 11.40
CA ARG A 574 16.40 4.86 11.75
C ARG A 574 17.90 4.55 11.80
N PRO A 575 18.75 5.44 11.27
CA PRO A 575 20.19 5.24 11.29
C PRO A 575 20.76 5.42 12.70
N TYR A 576 21.81 4.66 13.01
CA TYR A 576 22.53 4.72 14.28
C TYR A 576 23.01 6.14 14.60
N GLY A 577 22.73 6.58 15.83
CA GLY A 577 22.97 7.93 16.31
C GLY A 577 21.82 8.91 16.07
N LEU A 578 20.73 8.50 15.41
CA LEU A 578 19.46 9.23 15.27
C LEU A 578 18.28 8.37 15.73
N GLU A 579 18.47 7.59 16.79
CA GLU A 579 17.39 6.87 17.46
C GLU A 579 16.35 7.91 17.93
N ASN A 580 15.07 7.70 17.58
CA ASN A 580 13.98 8.69 17.74
C ASN A 580 14.04 9.94 16.83
N GLY A 581 14.86 9.91 15.79
CA GLY A 581 14.95 10.95 14.79
C GLY A 581 13.89 10.90 13.69
N ASN A 582 14.02 11.83 12.74
CA ASN A 582 13.15 11.95 11.56
C ASN A 582 13.79 11.45 10.25
N VAL A 583 14.94 10.79 10.30
CA VAL A 583 15.61 10.24 9.10
C VAL A 583 15.42 8.73 9.06
N TYR A 584 15.01 8.22 7.91
CA TYR A 584 14.71 6.80 7.69
C TYR A 584 15.42 6.29 6.45
N VAL A 585 15.87 5.03 6.47
CA VAL A 585 16.56 4.37 5.37
C VAL A 585 15.68 3.27 4.80
N THR A 586 15.62 3.13 3.48
CA THR A 586 14.92 2.00 2.82
C THR A 586 15.72 1.48 1.62
N GLY A 587 15.48 0.22 1.24
CA GLY A 587 16.18 -0.46 0.14
C GLY A 587 17.10 -1.59 0.59
N ALA A 588 17.83 -2.17 -0.36
CA ALA A 588 18.67 -3.35 -0.15
C ALA A 588 19.86 -3.10 0.80
N GLY A 589 20.21 -1.83 1.04
CA GLY A 589 21.20 -1.46 2.06
C GLY A 589 20.84 -1.96 3.46
N LEU A 590 19.55 -2.19 3.74
CA LEU A 590 19.04 -2.72 5.01
C LEU A 590 19.28 -4.21 5.21
N PHE A 591 19.53 -4.95 4.13
CA PHE A 591 19.66 -6.41 4.20
C PHE A 591 21.03 -6.76 4.75
N PRO A 592 21.17 -7.70 5.70
CA PRO A 592 22.49 -8.11 6.20
C PRO A 592 23.32 -8.78 5.10
N THR A 593 22.67 -9.49 4.18
CA THR A 593 23.29 -10.15 3.03
C THR A 593 22.54 -9.82 1.74
N ALA A 594 23.18 -9.99 0.59
CA ALA A 594 22.52 -9.79 -0.71
C ALA A 594 21.56 -10.96 -1.06
N GLY A 595 21.75 -12.13 -0.44
CA GLY A 595 21.07 -13.37 -0.81
C GLY A 595 21.51 -13.87 -2.19
N SER A 596 20.71 -14.71 -2.84
CA SER A 596 20.93 -15.16 -4.24
C SER A 596 19.71 -14.92 -5.13
N TRP A 597 18.92 -13.86 -4.88
CA TRP A 597 17.63 -13.58 -5.52
C TRP A 597 17.51 -12.10 -5.91
N ASN A 598 16.51 -11.73 -6.74
CA ASN A 598 16.27 -10.32 -7.06
C ASN A 598 15.56 -9.60 -5.89
N PRO A 599 16.18 -8.57 -5.27
CA PRO A 599 15.68 -7.95 -4.04
C PRO A 599 14.37 -7.15 -4.19
N THR A 600 13.94 -6.87 -5.43
CA THR A 600 13.01 -5.77 -5.73
C THR A 600 11.64 -5.87 -5.03
N PRO A 601 10.90 -7.00 -5.07
CA PRO A 601 9.61 -7.08 -4.38
C PRO A 601 9.76 -6.93 -2.86
N THR A 602 10.84 -7.48 -2.30
CA THR A 602 11.10 -7.44 -0.86
C THR A 602 11.48 -6.03 -0.38
N ILE A 603 12.31 -5.29 -1.13
CA ILE A 603 12.61 -3.89 -0.78
C ILE A 603 11.36 -2.99 -0.92
N VAL A 604 10.47 -3.27 -1.87
CA VAL A 604 9.17 -2.57 -2.00
C VAL A 604 8.28 -2.89 -0.80
N GLY A 605 8.20 -4.16 -0.39
CA GLY A 605 7.44 -4.57 0.80
C GLY A 605 7.93 -3.89 2.08
N PHE A 606 9.25 -3.81 2.29
CA PHE A 606 9.83 -3.07 3.42
C PHE A 606 9.59 -1.56 3.33
N ALA A 607 9.62 -0.95 2.14
CA ALA A 607 9.25 0.45 1.95
C ALA A 607 7.76 0.72 2.28
N GLN A 608 6.86 -0.20 1.90
CA GLN A 608 5.44 -0.15 2.28
C GLN A 608 5.25 -0.34 3.79
N HIS A 609 6.03 -1.23 4.41
CA HIS A 609 6.03 -1.40 5.87
C HIS A 609 6.46 -0.12 6.59
N LEU A 610 7.50 0.56 6.10
CA LEU A 610 7.92 1.88 6.60
C LEU A 610 6.80 2.93 6.43
N ALA A 611 6.09 2.96 5.31
CA ALA A 611 4.95 3.87 5.15
C ALA A 611 3.85 3.58 6.18
N LYS A 612 3.52 2.30 6.43
CA LYS A 612 2.54 1.88 7.44
C LYS A 612 2.94 2.23 8.87
N SER A 613 4.24 2.28 9.18
CA SER A 613 4.72 2.66 10.51
C SER A 613 4.72 4.18 10.74
N LEU A 614 4.86 4.99 9.67
CA LEU A 614 4.92 6.45 9.78
C LEU A 614 3.60 7.16 9.53
N VAL A 615 2.74 6.61 8.67
CA VAL A 615 1.55 7.30 8.21
C VAL A 615 0.32 6.79 8.95
N VAL A 616 -0.18 7.64 9.83
CA VAL A 616 -1.50 7.45 10.43
C VAL A 616 -2.56 7.75 9.36
N PRO A 617 -3.46 6.80 9.04
CA PRO A 617 -4.57 7.07 8.14
C PRO A 617 -5.39 8.26 8.66
N PRO A 618 -5.87 9.14 7.78
CA PRO A 618 -6.85 10.14 8.14
C PRO A 618 -8.07 9.37 8.61
N LYS A 619 -8.53 9.62 9.84
CA LYS A 619 -9.81 9.07 10.28
C LYS A 619 -10.88 9.59 9.31
N ARG A 620 -11.44 8.72 8.45
CA ARG A 620 -12.80 8.91 7.94
C ARG A 620 -13.66 8.60 9.16
N VAL A 621 -14.19 9.63 9.79
CA VAL A 621 -15.18 9.43 10.86
C VAL A 621 -16.51 9.23 10.16
N GLY A 622 -16.83 7.96 9.89
CA GLY A 622 -18.19 7.52 9.62
C GLY A 622 -19.10 7.91 10.78
N VAL A 623 -20.34 8.18 10.41
CA VAL A 623 -21.34 8.76 11.27
C VAL A 623 -22.21 7.65 11.81
N PHE A 624 -22.36 7.62 13.13
CA PHE A 624 -23.12 6.60 13.83
C PHE A 624 -24.60 6.97 13.84
N ALA A 625 -25.44 6.37 13.00
CA ALA A 625 -26.86 6.26 13.29
C ALA A 625 -27.07 5.10 14.28
N GLN A 626 -28.11 5.19 15.12
CA GLN A 626 -28.44 4.22 16.18
C GLN A 626 -28.69 2.79 15.63
N ASP A 627 -28.93 2.71 14.33
CA ASP A 627 -29.32 1.56 13.53
C ASP A 627 -28.18 1.05 12.60
N GLN A 628 -26.98 1.68 12.64
CA GLN A 628 -25.79 1.26 11.87
C GLN A 628 -24.49 1.35 12.69
N LEU A 629 -24.50 0.74 13.88
CA LEU A 629 -23.34 0.69 14.77
C LEU A 629 -22.26 -0.27 14.25
N VAL A 630 -21.39 0.21 13.35
CA VAL A 630 -19.99 -0.23 13.32
C VAL A 630 -19.11 1.01 13.17
N PRO A 631 -18.13 1.25 14.05
CA PRO A 631 -17.23 2.39 13.91
C PRO A 631 -16.58 2.45 12.52
N ALA A 632 -16.27 3.65 12.06
CA ALA A 632 -15.34 3.83 10.97
C ALA A 632 -13.93 3.87 11.55
N THR A 633 -13.39 2.71 11.91
CA THR A 633 -11.94 2.52 11.89
C THR A 633 -11.59 1.76 10.61
N LYS A 634 -10.58 2.28 9.90
CA LYS A 634 -10.00 1.65 8.70
C LYS A 634 -9.41 0.32 9.16
N THR A 635 -10.16 -0.76 8.96
CA THR A 635 -9.79 -2.10 9.40
C THR A 635 -9.18 -2.84 8.22
N LEU A 636 -8.03 -3.48 8.44
CA LEU A 636 -7.38 -4.33 7.45
C LEU A 636 -8.13 -5.66 7.46
N GLY A 637 -9.09 -5.88 6.57
CA GLY A 637 -9.82 -7.14 6.53
C GLY A 637 -10.75 -7.27 5.33
N ARG A 638 -10.93 -8.49 4.85
CA ARG A 638 -11.90 -8.83 3.80
C ARG A 638 -13.33 -8.53 4.30
N PRO A 639 -14.28 -8.16 3.42
CA PRO A 639 -15.66 -7.90 3.83
C PRO A 639 -16.32 -9.19 4.32
N TYR A 640 -17.20 -9.06 5.31
CA TYR A 640 -17.90 -10.19 5.92
C TYR A 640 -19.26 -9.77 6.47
N ILE A 641 -20.12 -10.76 6.69
CA ILE A 641 -21.38 -10.66 7.39
C ILE A 641 -21.25 -11.45 8.68
N ILE A 642 -21.67 -10.86 9.79
CA ILE A 642 -21.82 -11.56 11.06
C ILE A 642 -23.21 -11.30 11.62
N GLY A 643 -23.79 -12.31 12.24
CA GLY A 643 -25.13 -12.21 12.80
C GLY A 643 -25.23 -12.96 14.11
N PHE A 644 -26.14 -12.49 14.96
CA PHE A 644 -26.38 -13.00 16.30
C PHE A 644 -27.85 -13.28 16.47
N LYS A 645 -28.21 -14.45 16.99
CA LYS A 645 -29.58 -14.76 17.43
C LYS A 645 -29.72 -14.62 18.95
N VAL A 646 -30.96 -14.50 19.41
CA VAL A 646 -31.33 -14.45 20.84
C VAL A 646 -30.99 -15.72 21.61
N ASP A 647 -30.94 -16.87 20.95
CA ASP A 647 -30.52 -18.15 21.54
C ASP A 647 -28.99 -18.23 21.75
N GLY A 648 -28.26 -17.18 21.37
CA GLY A 648 -26.80 -17.10 21.50
C GLY A 648 -26.06 -17.61 20.26
N SER A 649 -26.72 -18.20 19.27
CA SER A 649 -26.05 -18.65 18.05
C SER A 649 -25.49 -17.47 17.26
N VAL A 650 -24.32 -17.70 16.65
CA VAL A 650 -23.60 -16.74 15.84
C VAL A 650 -23.38 -17.35 14.47
N SER A 651 -23.72 -16.63 13.42
CA SER A 651 -23.36 -17.01 12.05
C SER A 651 -22.40 -16.00 11.47
N PHE A 652 -21.51 -16.49 10.62
CA PHE A 652 -20.46 -15.70 10.00
C PHE A 652 -20.28 -16.16 8.56
N TRP A 653 -20.15 -15.21 7.65
CA TRP A 653 -19.94 -15.46 6.24
C TRP A 653 -19.03 -14.40 5.66
N SER A 654 -18.18 -14.76 4.69
CA SER A 654 -17.24 -13.85 4.06
C SER A 654 -17.31 -13.96 2.54
N PHE A 655 -16.98 -12.86 1.85
CA PHE A 655 -17.03 -12.75 0.39
C PHE A 655 -15.89 -13.50 -0.35
N SER A 656 -15.19 -14.45 0.28
CA SER A 656 -14.16 -15.31 -0.34
C SER A 656 -14.68 -16.74 -0.58
N SER A 657 -14.17 -17.40 -1.62
CA SER A 657 -14.65 -18.69 -2.16
C SER A 657 -14.46 -19.94 -1.29
N ASP A 658 -13.89 -19.80 -0.10
CA ASP A 658 -13.56 -20.94 0.76
C ASP A 658 -14.67 -21.14 1.79
N GLU A 659 -15.21 -22.36 1.88
CA GLU A 659 -16.18 -22.74 2.91
C GLU A 659 -15.54 -22.52 4.29
N PHE A 660 -16.00 -21.48 4.99
CA PHE A 660 -15.56 -21.19 6.34
C PHE A 660 -16.08 -22.28 7.27
N PRO A 661 -15.27 -22.78 8.22
CA PRO A 661 -15.84 -23.52 9.33
C PRO A 661 -16.83 -22.58 10.03
N SER A 662 -18.08 -23.02 10.16
CA SER A 662 -19.05 -22.43 11.09
C SER A 662 -18.29 -22.07 12.37
N PRO A 663 -18.44 -20.86 12.94
CA PRO A 663 -17.85 -20.54 14.23
C PRO A 663 -18.17 -21.71 15.15
N ALA A 664 -17.14 -22.42 15.64
CA ALA A 664 -17.35 -23.44 16.65
C ALA A 664 -18.18 -22.77 17.75
N ASP A 665 -19.30 -23.40 18.15
CA ASP A 665 -20.26 -22.85 19.10
C ASP A 665 -19.52 -22.03 20.16
N LEU A 666 -19.61 -20.70 20.09
CA LEU A 666 -18.92 -19.81 21.03
C LEU A 666 -19.42 -20.20 22.42
N ALA A 667 -18.61 -20.98 23.14
CA ALA A 667 -18.99 -21.51 24.44
C ALA A 667 -19.28 -20.32 25.36
N ASP A 668 -20.34 -20.43 26.15
CA ASP A 668 -20.82 -19.36 27.05
C ASP A 668 -21.19 -18.04 26.35
N THR A 669 -21.75 -18.11 25.14
CA THR A 669 -22.35 -16.92 24.51
C THR A 669 -23.44 -16.34 25.42
N PRO A 670 -23.34 -15.07 25.84
CA PRO A 670 -24.31 -14.49 26.76
C PRO A 670 -25.72 -14.46 26.14
N ALA A 671 -26.73 -14.78 26.96
CA ALA A 671 -28.12 -14.63 26.58
C ALA A 671 -28.38 -13.24 26.00
N TYR A 672 -29.15 -13.16 24.92
CA TYR A 672 -29.39 -11.91 24.21
C TYR A 672 -30.88 -11.60 24.09
N ARG A 673 -31.23 -10.36 24.40
CA ARG A 673 -32.59 -9.82 24.33
C ARG A 673 -32.55 -8.40 23.81
N ASN A 674 -33.18 -8.13 22.67
CA ASN A 674 -33.17 -6.81 22.03
C ASN A 674 -33.72 -5.69 22.93
N ASP A 675 -34.58 -6.02 23.89
CA ASP A 675 -35.16 -5.08 24.87
C ASP A 675 -34.24 -4.81 26.08
N LYS A 676 -33.09 -5.48 26.19
CA LYS A 676 -32.17 -5.34 27.34
C LYS A 676 -30.71 -5.16 26.95
N HIS A 677 -30.26 -5.93 25.97
CA HIS A 677 -28.85 -6.14 25.64
C HIS A 677 -28.46 -5.41 24.37
N ILE A 678 -27.19 -5.07 24.27
CA ILE A 678 -26.59 -4.52 23.06
C ILE A 678 -25.41 -5.40 22.69
N ARG A 679 -25.29 -5.75 21.41
CA ARG A 679 -24.07 -6.34 20.85
C ARG A 679 -23.48 -5.35 19.88
N LEU A 680 -22.19 -5.08 19.95
CA LEU A 680 -21.48 -4.14 19.06
C LEU A 680 -20.23 -4.81 18.51
N LEU A 681 -19.73 -4.27 17.41
CA LEU A 681 -18.39 -4.57 16.91
C LEU A 681 -17.47 -3.40 17.30
N ALA A 682 -16.36 -3.69 17.97
CA ALA A 682 -15.33 -2.69 18.26
C ALA A 682 -13.89 -3.23 18.12
N ASP A 683 -12.95 -2.42 17.65
CA ASP A 683 -11.52 -2.75 17.71
C ASP A 683 -11.03 -2.50 19.15
N THR A 684 -11.16 -3.52 20.00
CA THR A 684 -10.86 -3.38 21.43
C THR A 684 -9.40 -3.64 21.74
N THR A 685 -8.69 -4.35 20.88
CA THR A 685 -7.26 -4.66 20.99
C THR A 685 -6.37 -3.57 20.40
N GLY A 686 -6.89 -2.78 19.45
CA GLY A 686 -6.19 -1.73 18.71
C GLY A 686 -5.40 -2.27 17.53
N ASP A 687 -5.88 -3.37 16.97
CA ASP A 687 -5.12 -4.23 16.09
C ASP A 687 -5.59 -4.16 14.63
N GLY A 688 -6.56 -3.30 14.37
CA GLY A 688 -7.17 -3.07 13.07
C GLY A 688 -8.27 -4.05 12.70
N PHE A 689 -8.73 -4.88 13.63
CA PHE A 689 -9.86 -5.80 13.45
C PHE A 689 -10.93 -5.58 14.50
N TYR A 690 -12.18 -5.93 14.17
CA TYR A 690 -13.30 -5.83 15.09
C TYR A 690 -13.46 -7.09 15.94
N ASP A 691 -13.58 -6.88 17.24
CA ASP A 691 -13.98 -7.84 18.25
C ASP A 691 -15.48 -7.75 18.51
N LEU A 692 -16.04 -8.80 19.13
CA LEU A 692 -17.43 -8.80 19.57
C LEU A 692 -17.54 -8.23 20.97
N VAL A 693 -18.39 -7.24 21.16
CA VAL A 693 -18.68 -6.64 22.46
C VAL A 693 -20.13 -6.91 22.80
N ALA A 694 -20.39 -7.55 23.94
CA ALA A 694 -21.74 -7.85 24.43
C ALA A 694 -21.99 -7.15 25.76
N PHE A 695 -23.02 -6.30 25.81
CA PHE A 695 -23.55 -5.69 27.04
C PHE A 695 -24.69 -6.56 27.55
N THR A 696 -24.44 -7.29 28.64
CA THR A 696 -25.33 -8.31 29.17
C THR A 696 -26.16 -7.78 30.34
N ASP A 697 -26.82 -8.68 31.08
CA ASP A 697 -27.50 -8.30 32.32
C ASP A 697 -26.50 -7.84 33.39
N THR A 698 -25.36 -8.52 33.52
CA THR A 698 -24.41 -8.33 34.63
C THR A 698 -23.08 -7.71 34.24
N ASP A 699 -22.67 -7.88 32.97
CA ASP A 699 -21.32 -7.53 32.52
C ASP A 699 -21.23 -7.12 31.03
N VAL A 700 -20.19 -6.39 30.69
CA VAL A 700 -19.69 -6.19 29.34
C VAL A 700 -18.65 -7.26 29.07
N ARG A 701 -18.89 -8.09 28.06
CA ARG A 701 -17.95 -9.14 27.63
C ARG A 701 -17.38 -8.84 26.27
N VAL A 702 -16.15 -9.28 26.05
CA VAL A 702 -15.50 -9.19 24.75
C VAL A 702 -14.99 -10.55 24.29
N ALA A 703 -15.34 -10.92 23.06
CA ALA A 703 -14.76 -12.05 22.34
C ALA A 703 -13.83 -11.50 21.26
N ILE A 704 -12.52 -11.72 21.45
CA ILE A 704 -11.47 -11.18 20.57
C ILE A 704 -11.42 -11.98 19.27
N ARG A 705 -11.28 -11.30 18.13
CA ARG A 705 -11.13 -11.97 16.83
C ARG A 705 -9.76 -12.64 16.72
N ASN A 706 -9.74 -13.91 16.32
CA ASN A 706 -8.51 -14.56 15.86
C ASN A 706 -8.24 -14.18 14.40
N LYS A 707 -7.11 -13.52 14.16
CA LYS A 707 -6.74 -12.96 12.85
C LYS A 707 -6.46 -14.01 11.79
N ASN A 708 -6.01 -15.19 12.21
CA ASN A 708 -5.53 -16.23 11.30
C ASN A 708 -6.59 -17.27 10.97
N GLU A 709 -7.57 -17.43 11.86
CA GLU A 709 -8.57 -18.51 11.76
C GLU A 709 -9.96 -17.97 11.38
N ASN A 710 -10.14 -16.65 11.29
CA ASN A 710 -11.45 -15.99 11.11
C ASN A 710 -12.51 -16.46 12.13
N THR A 711 -12.08 -16.91 13.30
CA THR A 711 -12.89 -17.27 14.45
C THR A 711 -12.84 -16.18 15.52
N PHE A 712 -13.66 -16.32 16.56
CA PHE A 712 -13.60 -15.50 17.76
C PHE A 712 -13.24 -16.39 18.96
N ASN A 713 -12.46 -15.84 19.88
CA ASN A 713 -12.25 -16.47 21.18
C ASN A 713 -13.55 -16.43 22.01
N ASN A 714 -13.62 -17.24 23.07
CA ASN A 714 -14.74 -17.17 24.01
C ASN A 714 -14.87 -15.77 24.63
N PHE A 715 -16.11 -15.41 24.99
CA PHE A 715 -16.39 -14.15 25.67
C PHE A 715 -15.72 -14.09 27.04
N VAL A 716 -14.99 -13.00 27.28
CA VAL A 716 -14.36 -12.71 28.57
C VAL A 716 -15.02 -11.48 29.18
N GLU A 717 -15.40 -11.55 30.46
CA GLU A 717 -15.88 -10.40 31.24
C GLU A 717 -14.83 -9.29 31.30
N LYS A 718 -15.25 -8.04 31.06
CA LYS A 718 -14.36 -6.88 31.05
C LYS A 718 -14.79 -5.75 31.98
N LEU A 719 -16.08 -5.58 32.25
CA LEU A 719 -16.62 -4.49 33.06
C LEU A 719 -18.04 -4.80 33.54
N GLN A 720 -18.44 -4.42 34.76
CA GLN A 720 -19.81 -4.68 35.27
C GLN A 720 -20.79 -3.52 35.05
N ASP A 721 -20.30 -2.31 34.76
CA ASP A 721 -21.13 -1.15 34.42
C ASP A 721 -21.61 -1.20 32.96
N PHE A 722 -22.42 -0.24 32.52
CA PHE A 722 -23.11 -0.18 31.22
C PHE A 722 -24.11 -1.31 30.95
N THR A 723 -24.43 -2.11 31.96
CA THR A 723 -25.25 -3.32 31.91
C THR A 723 -26.67 -3.09 32.41
N TYR A 724 -27.55 -4.07 32.17
CA TYR A 724 -28.93 -3.96 32.61
C TYR A 724 -29.05 -3.85 34.14
N ASP A 725 -28.31 -4.66 34.90
CA ASP A 725 -28.37 -4.67 36.36
C ASP A 725 -27.70 -3.44 36.97
N ALA A 726 -26.73 -2.83 36.27
CA ALA A 726 -26.19 -1.51 36.60
C ALA A 726 -27.16 -0.34 36.29
N GLY A 727 -28.39 -0.63 35.83
CA GLY A 727 -29.43 0.37 35.57
C GLY A 727 -29.49 0.91 34.14
N TRP A 728 -28.66 0.39 33.23
CA TRP A 728 -28.69 0.80 31.83
C TRP A 728 -29.87 0.17 31.08
N ARG A 729 -30.51 0.89 30.15
CA ARG A 729 -31.70 0.42 29.43
C ARG A 729 -31.59 0.82 27.96
N VAL A 730 -31.96 -0.07 27.04
CA VAL A 730 -31.82 0.17 25.59
C VAL A 730 -32.78 1.22 25.05
N ASP A 731 -33.95 1.37 25.68
CA ASP A 731 -35.00 2.35 25.36
C ASP A 731 -34.76 3.72 26.01
N LYS A 732 -33.67 3.86 26.78
CA LYS A 732 -33.36 5.08 27.54
C LYS A 732 -31.94 5.59 27.30
N HIS A 733 -30.96 4.69 27.32
CA HIS A 733 -29.53 5.01 27.39
C HIS A 733 -28.79 4.51 26.15
N ILE A 734 -28.04 5.42 25.52
CA ILE A 734 -27.20 5.14 24.35
C ILE A 734 -25.82 4.68 24.82
N ARG A 735 -25.23 3.69 24.14
CA ARG A 735 -23.86 3.21 24.36
C ARG A 735 -23.17 3.09 23.01
N TYR A 736 -21.97 3.67 22.90
CA TYR A 736 -21.11 3.55 21.73
C TYR A 736 -19.77 2.95 22.12
N MET A 737 -19.17 2.26 21.15
CA MET A 737 -17.75 1.91 21.15
C MET A 737 -17.04 2.86 20.19
N ALA A 738 -16.09 3.66 20.68
CA ALA A 738 -15.37 4.61 19.83
C ALA A 738 -13.99 4.93 20.39
N ASP A 739 -13.00 5.08 19.50
CA ASP A 739 -11.68 5.59 19.88
C ASP A 739 -11.74 7.13 20.03
N VAL A 740 -12.20 7.57 21.20
CA VAL A 740 -12.37 8.99 21.55
C VAL A 740 -11.05 9.64 21.99
N ARG A 741 -9.97 8.86 22.13
CA ARG A 741 -8.67 9.29 22.66
C ARG A 741 -7.48 9.12 21.71
N ARG A 742 -7.72 8.62 20.48
CA ARG A 742 -6.68 8.28 19.49
C ARG A 742 -5.68 7.24 20.00
N THR A 743 -6.13 6.29 20.80
CA THR A 743 -5.27 5.20 21.28
C THR A 743 -5.18 4.06 20.28
N GLY A 744 -6.03 4.07 19.24
CA GLY A 744 -6.26 2.94 18.35
C GLY A 744 -7.25 1.92 18.91
N ARG A 745 -7.57 1.96 20.21
CA ARG A 745 -8.52 1.09 20.88
C ARG A 745 -9.86 1.79 21.11
N ALA A 746 -10.97 1.09 20.92
CA ALA A 746 -12.29 1.61 21.20
C ALA A 746 -12.56 1.70 22.71
N ASP A 747 -12.98 2.88 23.16
CA ASP A 747 -13.48 3.16 24.51
C ASP A 747 -15.01 2.93 24.57
N ILE A 748 -15.56 2.76 25.78
CA ILE A 748 -17.01 2.77 25.99
C ILE A 748 -17.44 4.18 26.37
N ILE A 749 -18.35 4.77 25.58
CA ILE A 749 -19.00 6.03 25.92
C ILE A 749 -20.51 5.83 25.99
N GLY A 750 -21.12 6.19 27.13
CA GLY A 750 -22.54 5.96 27.37
C GLY A 750 -23.27 7.20 27.89
N PHE A 751 -24.49 7.40 27.40
CA PHE A 751 -25.37 8.50 27.78
C PHE A 751 -26.36 7.99 28.83
N GLY A 752 -25.98 8.13 30.10
CA GLY A 752 -26.70 7.56 31.23
C GLY A 752 -27.75 8.50 31.84
N ASP A 753 -28.11 8.22 33.09
CA ASP A 753 -29.06 9.03 33.83
C ASP A 753 -28.48 10.37 34.28
N ALA A 754 -27.27 10.35 34.83
CA ALA A 754 -26.63 11.52 35.46
C ALA A 754 -25.71 12.32 34.52
N GLY A 755 -25.26 11.74 33.41
CA GLY A 755 -24.30 12.37 32.51
C GLY A 755 -23.88 11.47 31.35
N VAL A 756 -22.87 11.93 30.61
CA VAL A 756 -22.10 11.10 29.67
C VAL A 756 -20.96 10.44 30.43
N PHE A 757 -20.89 9.13 30.40
CA PHE A 757 -19.87 8.31 31.04
C PHE A 757 -18.84 7.84 30.02
N LEU A 758 -17.56 7.90 30.40
CA LEU A 758 -16.45 7.33 29.65
C LEU A 758 -15.76 6.27 30.49
N SER A 759 -15.67 5.06 29.95
CA SER A 759 -14.76 4.02 30.42
C SER A 759 -13.65 3.83 29.39
N LYS A 760 -12.41 4.02 29.84
CA LYS A 760 -11.21 4.03 29.01
C LYS A 760 -10.73 2.61 28.77
N ASN A 761 -10.43 2.28 27.53
CA ASN A 761 -9.77 1.04 27.16
C ASN A 761 -8.25 1.20 27.28
N GLU A 762 -7.65 0.52 28.26
CA GLU A 762 -6.22 0.58 28.55
C GLU A 762 -5.55 -0.78 28.34
N PRO A 763 -4.27 -0.81 27.94
CA PRO A 763 -3.47 -2.04 28.00
C PRO A 763 -3.53 -2.65 29.39
N ASN A 764 -3.66 -3.98 29.48
CA ASN A 764 -3.64 -4.66 30.76
C ASN A 764 -2.22 -4.54 31.39
N PRO A 765 -2.05 -3.88 32.56
CA PRO A 765 -0.73 -3.70 33.17
C PRO A 765 -0.16 -5.00 33.76
N HIS A 766 -0.97 -6.06 33.88
CA HIS A 766 -0.62 -7.32 34.54
C HIS A 766 -0.58 -8.53 33.60
N GLY A 767 -0.63 -8.32 32.28
CA GLY A 767 -0.56 -9.42 31.31
C GLY A 767 -0.99 -9.03 29.90
N ALA A 768 -1.26 -10.03 29.06
CA ALA A 768 -1.77 -9.80 27.70
C ALA A 768 -3.22 -9.28 27.69
N GLY A 769 -3.58 -8.51 26.67
CA GLY A 769 -4.92 -7.98 26.44
C GLY A 769 -5.13 -6.56 26.95
N PHE A 770 -6.38 -6.24 27.28
CA PHE A 770 -6.82 -4.90 27.67
C PHE A 770 -7.86 -4.96 28.81
N ILE A 771 -8.02 -3.82 29.48
CA ILE A 771 -9.01 -3.57 30.53
C ILE A 771 -9.83 -2.32 30.21
N PHE A 772 -11.09 -2.31 30.63
CA PHE A 772 -11.89 -1.10 30.69
C PHE A 772 -11.78 -0.52 32.11
N THR A 773 -11.49 0.78 32.23
CA THR A 773 -11.44 1.45 33.54
C THR A 773 -12.84 1.58 34.12
N ASP A 774 -12.93 1.85 35.43
CA ASP A 774 -14.19 2.31 36.01
C ASP A 774 -14.69 3.56 35.25
N PRO A 775 -16.01 3.64 34.95
CA PRO A 775 -16.55 4.74 34.19
C PRO A 775 -16.53 6.03 35.01
N SER A 776 -16.20 7.12 34.34
CA SER A 776 -16.21 8.48 34.90
C SER A 776 -17.19 9.36 34.13
N ILE A 777 -17.89 10.25 34.83
CA ILE A 777 -18.74 11.26 34.17
C ILE A 777 -17.83 12.31 33.54
N ILE A 778 -17.92 12.45 32.21
CA ILE A 778 -17.15 13.42 31.42
C ILE A 778 -17.95 14.67 31.07
N LEU A 779 -19.29 14.59 31.08
CA LEU A 779 -20.21 15.71 30.89
C LEU A 779 -21.48 15.48 31.73
N ASP A 780 -22.03 16.54 32.31
CA ASP A 780 -23.28 16.50 33.08
C ASP A 780 -24.53 16.81 32.23
N ASP A 781 -24.41 16.77 30.90
CA ASP A 781 -25.50 16.96 29.92
C ASP A 781 -25.67 15.72 29.02
N PHE A 782 -26.46 15.83 27.94
CA PHE A 782 -26.85 14.76 27.01
C PHE A 782 -27.51 13.54 27.66
N CYS A 783 -27.84 13.64 28.93
CA CYS A 783 -28.29 12.56 29.80
C CYS A 783 -29.79 12.65 30.09
N TYR A 784 -30.35 11.54 30.59
CA TYR A 784 -31.80 11.45 30.80
C TYR A 784 -32.31 12.47 31.84
N SER A 785 -31.56 12.72 32.92
CA SER A 785 -31.96 13.68 33.97
C SER A 785 -31.99 15.13 33.48
N LYS A 786 -31.29 15.46 32.40
CA LYS A 786 -31.33 16.78 31.74
C LYS A 786 -32.39 16.89 30.64
N GLY A 787 -33.27 15.90 30.51
CA GLY A 787 -34.41 15.94 29.59
C GLY A 787 -34.16 15.30 28.22
N TRP A 788 -33.00 14.70 27.98
CA TRP A 788 -32.73 13.97 26.73
C TRP A 788 -33.57 12.68 26.66
N ARG A 789 -34.19 12.40 25.51
CA ARG A 789 -35.12 11.27 25.29
C ARG A 789 -34.88 10.66 23.91
N LEU A 790 -34.92 9.33 23.77
CA LEU A 790 -34.62 8.66 22.49
C LEU A 790 -35.67 8.93 21.40
N ASP A 791 -36.94 9.09 21.79
CA ASP A 791 -38.06 9.36 20.87
C ASP A 791 -38.09 10.80 20.34
N LYS A 792 -37.31 11.70 20.95
CA LYS A 792 -37.23 13.13 20.58
C LYS A 792 -35.86 13.56 20.08
N HIS A 793 -34.82 13.19 20.83
CA HIS A 793 -33.49 13.79 20.76
C HIS A 793 -32.47 12.78 20.26
N LEU A 794 -31.69 13.17 19.25
CA LEU A 794 -30.63 12.34 18.68
C LEU A 794 -29.28 12.73 19.28
N ARG A 795 -28.39 11.77 19.51
CA ARG A 795 -27.01 12.00 19.95
C ARG A 795 -26.07 11.15 19.11
N PHE A 796 -25.10 11.79 18.49
CA PHE A 796 -24.15 11.17 17.59
C PHE A 796 -22.72 11.44 18.03
N LEU A 797 -21.83 10.56 17.59
CA LEU A 797 -20.39 10.78 17.62
C LEU A 797 -19.92 11.16 16.23
N GLY A 798 -19.10 12.21 16.10
CA GLY A 798 -18.60 12.65 14.81
C GLY A 798 -17.57 13.76 14.89
N ASP A 799 -16.63 13.84 13.94
CA ASP A 799 -15.55 14.83 13.94
C ASP A 799 -16.03 16.19 13.40
N PHE A 800 -16.82 16.89 14.21
CA PHE A 800 -17.45 18.16 13.85
C PHE A 800 -16.42 19.26 13.66
N TYR A 801 -15.34 19.26 14.44
CA TYR A 801 -14.28 20.26 14.32
C TYR A 801 -13.18 19.86 13.32
N GLY A 802 -13.19 18.64 12.78
CA GLY A 802 -12.22 18.17 11.77
C GLY A 802 -10.83 17.89 12.33
N GLN A 803 -10.74 17.60 13.63
CA GLN A 803 -9.47 17.37 14.30
C GLN A 803 -9.03 15.91 14.26
N GLY A 804 -9.91 14.96 13.95
CA GLY A 804 -9.65 13.52 13.93
C GLY A 804 -9.97 12.80 15.24
N VAL A 805 -10.82 13.36 16.10
CA VAL A 805 -11.49 12.63 17.19
C VAL A 805 -12.99 12.92 17.13
N PRO A 806 -13.86 11.94 17.45
CA PRO A 806 -15.29 12.19 17.48
C PRO A 806 -15.67 13.13 18.63
N ASP A 807 -16.40 14.18 18.30
CA ASP A 807 -17.15 15.05 19.19
C ASP A 807 -18.53 14.45 19.49
N ILE A 808 -19.25 15.02 20.46
CA ILE A 808 -20.67 14.68 20.71
C ILE A 808 -21.55 15.73 20.04
N ILE A 809 -22.46 15.30 19.17
CA ILE A 809 -23.44 16.16 18.51
C ILE A 809 -24.84 15.73 18.96
N GLY A 810 -25.58 16.61 19.62
CA GLY A 810 -26.93 16.33 20.11
C GLY A 810 -27.99 17.24 19.51
N PHE A 811 -29.01 16.66 18.89
CA PHE A 811 -30.21 17.37 18.44
C PHE A 811 -31.20 17.46 19.60
N GLY A 812 -31.16 18.57 20.33
CA GLY A 812 -31.97 18.81 21.52
C GLY A 812 -33.38 19.31 21.23
N GLU A 813 -34.06 19.76 22.29
CA GLU A 813 -35.47 20.20 22.23
C GLU A 813 -35.60 21.45 21.36
N ASN A 814 -34.74 22.46 21.57
CA ASN A 814 -34.81 23.77 20.90
C ASN A 814 -33.57 24.11 20.05
N THR A 815 -32.45 23.42 20.24
CA THR A 815 -31.19 23.72 19.57
C THR A 815 -30.36 22.45 19.35
N VAL A 816 -29.35 22.54 18.49
CA VAL A 816 -28.34 21.49 18.32
C VAL A 816 -27.10 21.88 19.10
N PHE A 817 -26.63 20.97 19.94
CA PHE A 817 -25.44 21.14 20.76
C PHE A 817 -24.28 20.34 20.21
N VAL A 818 -23.06 20.87 20.37
CA VAL A 818 -21.82 20.13 20.15
C VAL A 818 -20.93 20.26 21.39
N ALA A 819 -20.49 19.13 21.94
CA ALA A 819 -19.42 19.09 22.93
C ALA A 819 -18.14 18.61 22.25
N LYS A 820 -17.15 19.52 22.22
CA LYS A 820 -15.88 19.29 21.56
C LYS A 820 -15.00 18.31 22.36
N ASN A 821 -14.44 17.33 21.68
CA ASN A 821 -13.51 16.38 22.26
C ASN A 821 -12.06 16.92 22.19
N ASN A 822 -11.36 16.94 23.33
CA ASN A 822 -9.98 17.39 23.40
C ASN A 822 -8.95 16.34 22.96
N GLY A 823 -9.39 15.08 22.76
CA GLY A 823 -8.58 13.97 22.30
C GLY A 823 -7.85 13.20 23.40
N ASP A 824 -8.04 13.55 24.66
CA ASP A 824 -7.45 12.88 25.84
C ASP A 824 -8.51 12.18 26.72
N GLY A 825 -9.77 12.17 26.25
CA GLY A 825 -10.93 11.63 26.97
C GLY A 825 -11.69 12.69 27.78
N THR A 826 -11.30 13.97 27.67
CA THR A 826 -12.08 15.09 28.19
C THR A 826 -12.87 15.79 27.08
N PHE A 827 -14.00 16.39 27.46
CA PHE A 827 -14.87 17.13 26.55
C PHE A 827 -15.11 18.54 27.10
N GLU A 828 -15.17 19.52 26.20
CA GLU A 828 -15.69 20.84 26.52
C GLU A 828 -17.21 20.77 26.77
N GLY A 829 -17.73 21.68 27.59
CA GLY A 829 -19.17 21.75 27.86
C GLY A 829 -19.98 21.98 26.58
N PRO A 830 -21.24 21.47 26.49
CA PRO A 830 -22.05 21.56 25.28
C PRO A 830 -22.22 23.01 24.82
N GLN A 831 -21.88 23.28 23.55
CA GLN A 831 -22.04 24.58 22.92
C GLN A 831 -23.22 24.54 21.95
N GLU A 832 -24.09 25.54 22.00
CA GLU A 832 -25.17 25.70 21.02
C GLU A 832 -24.62 26.09 19.66
N VAL A 833 -25.05 25.38 18.62
CA VAL A 833 -24.66 25.69 17.25
C VAL A 833 -25.77 26.50 16.57
N GLN A 834 -25.48 27.78 16.39
CA GLN A 834 -26.40 28.75 15.78
C GLN A 834 -26.79 28.36 14.34
N GLY A 835 -28.07 28.52 14.00
CA GLY A 835 -28.62 28.26 12.66
C GLY A 835 -29.08 26.81 12.40
N LEU A 836 -29.08 25.96 13.43
CA LEU A 836 -29.54 24.57 13.39
C LEU A 836 -30.82 24.32 14.19
N ASP A 837 -31.41 25.34 14.79
CA ASP A 837 -32.67 25.32 15.51
C ASP A 837 -33.80 24.70 14.68
N GLN A 838 -33.74 24.84 13.35
CA GLN A 838 -34.70 24.21 12.45
C GLN A 838 -34.73 22.68 12.55
N PHE A 839 -33.65 21.98 12.93
CA PHE A 839 -33.57 20.51 13.00
C PHE A 839 -34.09 19.90 14.32
N THR A 840 -34.74 20.70 15.17
CA THR A 840 -35.03 20.37 16.58
C THR A 840 -36.48 19.98 16.80
N PHE A 841 -36.76 19.38 17.96
CA PHE A 841 -38.10 18.89 18.26
C PHE A 841 -39.14 20.02 18.30
N SER A 842 -38.83 21.16 18.94
CA SER A 842 -39.73 22.31 19.01
C SER A 842 -40.01 22.94 17.65
N SER A 843 -39.08 22.83 16.70
CA SER A 843 -39.25 23.27 15.31
C SER A 843 -40.02 22.28 14.43
N GLY A 844 -40.64 21.25 15.03
CA GLY A 844 -41.50 20.29 14.34
C GLY A 844 -40.78 19.03 13.83
N TRP A 845 -39.46 18.91 14.01
CA TRP A 845 -38.76 17.68 13.62
C TRP A 845 -39.09 16.53 14.55
N ARG A 846 -39.21 15.32 14.01
CA ARG A 846 -39.64 14.12 14.75
C ARG A 846 -38.80 12.95 14.31
N VAL A 847 -38.34 12.13 15.26
CA VAL A 847 -37.52 10.95 14.96
C VAL A 847 -38.27 9.97 14.04
N ASN A 848 -39.57 9.80 14.25
CA ASN A 848 -40.43 8.92 13.45
C ASN A 848 -40.94 9.53 12.12
N LYS A 849 -40.39 10.65 11.66
CA LYS A 849 -40.73 11.25 10.36
C LYS A 849 -39.51 11.72 9.59
N HIS A 850 -38.60 12.37 10.31
CA HIS A 850 -37.49 13.10 9.74
C HIS A 850 -36.16 12.43 10.10
N VAL A 851 -35.49 11.89 9.08
CA VAL A 851 -34.14 11.34 9.23
C VAL A 851 -33.17 12.51 9.40
N ARG A 852 -32.28 12.42 10.39
CA ARG A 852 -31.18 13.36 10.59
C ARG A 852 -29.91 12.56 10.72
N THR A 853 -28.90 12.96 9.98
CA THR A 853 -27.59 12.31 9.99
C THR A 853 -26.50 13.35 9.82
N LEU A 854 -25.28 12.90 9.99
CA LEU A 854 -24.07 13.65 9.74
C LEU A 854 -23.40 12.99 8.52
N ALA A 855 -22.77 13.76 7.66
CA ALA A 855 -22.03 13.22 6.53
C ALA A 855 -21.04 14.24 5.98
N ASN A 856 -19.91 13.78 5.46
CA ASN A 856 -19.01 14.63 4.70
C ASN A 856 -19.59 14.82 3.29
N VAL A 857 -20.44 15.85 3.11
CA VAL A 857 -21.05 16.16 1.81
C VAL A 857 -20.36 17.32 1.09
N THR A 858 -19.24 17.75 1.68
CA THR A 858 -18.28 18.69 1.12
C THR A 858 -16.89 18.08 1.25
N SER A 859 -15.94 18.33 0.35
CA SER A 859 -14.57 17.79 0.50
C SER A 859 -13.71 18.44 1.59
N LYS A 860 -14.30 19.13 2.57
CA LYS A 860 -13.54 19.78 3.65
C LYS A 860 -13.16 18.82 4.78
N ARG A 861 -13.41 17.51 4.62
CA ARG A 861 -13.12 16.41 5.59
C ARG A 861 -13.72 16.64 6.96
N ARG A 862 -14.88 17.28 7.00
CA ARG A 862 -15.64 17.54 8.22
C ARG A 862 -17.04 17.03 8.00
N ILE A 863 -17.67 16.56 9.05
CA ILE A 863 -19.07 16.16 8.96
C ILE A 863 -19.96 17.40 8.90
N ASP A 864 -20.80 17.46 7.88
CA ASP A 864 -21.91 18.40 7.73
C ASP A 864 -23.18 17.77 8.33
N ILE A 865 -24.22 18.58 8.52
CA ILE A 865 -25.53 18.08 9.00
C ILE A 865 -26.48 17.93 7.81
N VAL A 866 -27.04 16.74 7.66
CA VAL A 866 -28.02 16.41 6.62
C VAL A 866 -29.32 15.98 7.29
N GLY A 867 -30.43 16.63 6.94
CA GLY A 867 -31.75 16.28 7.44
C GLY A 867 -32.76 16.12 6.32
N PHE A 868 -33.57 15.07 6.39
CA PHE A 868 -34.67 14.79 5.48
C PHE A 868 -35.96 15.30 6.13
N GLY A 869 -36.37 16.52 5.78
CA GLY A 869 -37.56 17.19 6.31
C GLY A 869 -38.84 16.78 5.56
N ASP A 870 -39.93 17.53 5.74
CA ASP A 870 -41.19 17.25 5.02
C ASP A 870 -41.02 17.37 3.49
N LYS A 871 -40.47 18.49 3.02
CA LYS A 871 -40.34 18.81 1.59
C LYS A 871 -39.18 18.11 0.88
N GLY A 872 -38.13 17.75 1.60
CA GLY A 872 -36.91 17.22 0.98
C GLY A 872 -35.68 17.28 1.88
N VAL A 873 -34.51 17.31 1.26
CA VAL A 873 -33.21 17.23 1.93
C VAL A 873 -32.67 18.62 2.24
N TYR A 874 -32.33 18.83 3.50
CA TYR A 874 -31.71 20.02 4.02
C TYR A 874 -30.25 19.75 4.40
N VAL A 875 -29.34 20.63 4.00
CA VAL A 875 -27.92 20.55 4.39
C VAL A 875 -27.51 21.84 5.10
N ALA A 876 -26.89 21.69 6.27
CA ALA A 876 -26.15 22.74 6.95
C ALA A 876 -24.65 22.44 6.86
N VAL A 877 -23.95 23.25 6.05
CA VAL A 877 -22.51 23.07 5.78
C VAL A 877 -21.69 23.54 6.98
N ASN A 878 -20.78 22.69 7.43
CA ASN A 878 -19.93 22.93 8.58
C ASN A 878 -18.68 23.76 8.23
N LYS A 879 -18.50 24.87 8.95
CA LYS A 879 -17.39 25.80 8.73
C LYS A 879 -16.09 25.37 9.44
N GLY A 880 -16.15 24.40 10.35
CA GLY A 880 -14.99 23.82 11.04
C GLY A 880 -14.49 24.61 12.24
N ASN A 881 -15.27 25.56 12.74
CA ASN A 881 -14.94 26.40 13.88
C ASN A 881 -16.05 26.43 14.94
N GLY A 882 -16.88 25.37 14.99
CA GLY A 882 -18.05 25.31 15.86
C GLY A 882 -19.30 25.99 15.28
N THR A 883 -19.24 26.50 14.05
CA THR A 883 -20.38 27.15 13.38
C THR A 883 -20.73 26.48 12.06
N VAL A 884 -21.97 26.69 11.61
CA VAL A 884 -22.48 26.19 10.32
C VAL A 884 -22.96 27.33 9.43
N GLU A 885 -23.20 27.02 8.16
CA GLU A 885 -24.13 27.79 7.34
C GLU A 885 -25.59 27.47 7.73
N PRO A 886 -26.53 28.42 7.57
CA PRO A 886 -27.95 28.12 7.73
C PRO A 886 -28.34 26.95 6.83
N ALA A 887 -29.13 26.01 7.35
CA ALA A 887 -29.54 24.86 6.55
C ALA A 887 -30.40 25.31 5.36
N LYS A 888 -30.10 24.74 4.19
CA LYS A 888 -30.79 25.04 2.92
C LYS A 888 -31.48 23.78 2.44
N LEU A 889 -32.70 23.91 1.91
CA LEU A 889 -33.32 22.86 1.10
C LEU A 889 -32.50 22.72 -0.18
N VAL A 890 -31.80 21.60 -0.34
CA VAL A 890 -30.89 21.34 -1.46
C VAL A 890 -31.43 20.36 -2.48
N LEU A 891 -32.48 19.62 -2.12
CA LEU A 891 -33.17 18.68 -3.00
C LEU A 891 -34.63 18.52 -2.57
N GLU A 892 -35.58 18.69 -3.47
CA GLU A 892 -37.03 18.53 -3.23
C GLU A 892 -37.48 17.08 -3.48
N ASP A 893 -36.73 16.13 -2.92
CA ASP A 893 -37.03 14.69 -2.93
C ASP A 893 -36.52 14.07 -1.63
N PHE A 894 -36.80 12.79 -1.37
CA PHE A 894 -36.48 12.06 -0.13
C PHE A 894 -37.15 12.61 1.15
N GLY A 895 -37.98 13.64 1.02
CA GLY A 895 -38.72 14.27 2.10
C GLY A 895 -39.95 13.48 2.53
N TYR A 896 -40.43 13.73 3.76
CA TYR A 896 -41.56 12.99 4.34
C TYR A 896 -42.88 13.16 3.57
N ASP A 897 -43.03 14.14 2.69
CA ASP A 897 -44.24 14.29 1.85
C ASP A 897 -44.42 13.08 0.92
N SER A 898 -43.36 12.64 0.23
CA SER A 898 -43.35 11.50 -0.71
C SER A 898 -42.66 10.25 -0.16
N TRP A 899 -41.83 10.37 0.88
CA TRP A 899 -41.12 9.26 1.51
C TRP A 899 -41.64 8.99 2.92
N ARG A 900 -41.48 7.76 3.42
CA ARG A 900 -41.99 7.34 4.74
C ARG A 900 -40.93 6.55 5.48
N VAL A 901 -40.63 6.88 6.75
CA VAL A 901 -39.57 6.21 7.52
C VAL A 901 -39.83 4.73 7.73
N GLU A 902 -41.10 4.35 7.84
CA GLU A 902 -41.54 2.98 8.06
C GLU A 902 -41.53 2.12 6.78
N LYS A 903 -41.32 2.75 5.61
CA LYS A 903 -41.27 2.07 4.30
C LYS A 903 -39.95 2.23 3.58
N HIS A 904 -39.35 3.42 3.65
CA HIS A 904 -38.25 3.85 2.81
C HIS A 904 -37.03 4.28 3.62
N LEU A 905 -35.92 3.57 3.42
CA LEU A 905 -34.63 3.87 4.02
C LEU A 905 -33.92 4.99 3.25
N ARG A 906 -33.13 5.81 3.95
CA ARG A 906 -32.31 6.89 3.38
C ARG A 906 -30.93 6.85 4.00
N PHE A 907 -29.92 6.89 3.15
CA PHE A 907 -28.51 6.90 3.52
C PHE A 907 -27.81 8.08 2.87
N VAL A 908 -26.69 8.49 3.48
CA VAL A 908 -25.75 9.45 2.90
C VAL A 908 -24.39 8.77 2.86
N VAL A 909 -23.97 8.31 1.67
CA VAL A 909 -22.89 7.34 1.51
C VAL A 909 -22.21 7.49 0.14
N ASP A 910 -20.90 7.29 0.07
CA ASP A 910 -20.10 7.45 -1.16
C ASP A 910 -20.35 6.27 -2.13
N VAL A 911 -21.06 6.51 -3.24
CA VAL A 911 -21.36 5.50 -4.24
C VAL A 911 -20.53 5.63 -5.52
N ASP A 912 -19.72 6.67 -5.67
CA ASP A 912 -18.90 6.87 -6.87
C ASP A 912 -17.40 7.09 -6.62
N GLY A 913 -16.97 6.86 -5.38
CA GLY A 913 -15.57 6.81 -4.97
C GLY A 913 -14.93 8.19 -4.86
N ASP A 914 -15.73 9.25 -4.78
CA ASP A 914 -15.23 10.62 -4.66
C ASP A 914 -14.86 11.02 -3.21
N GLY A 915 -15.22 10.18 -2.23
CA GLY A 915 -14.99 10.39 -0.81
C GLY A 915 -16.04 11.24 -0.11
N LEU A 916 -17.12 11.61 -0.82
CA LEU A 916 -18.23 12.42 -0.33
C LEU A 916 -19.50 11.58 -0.28
N GLY A 917 -20.37 11.87 0.67
CA GLY A 917 -21.63 11.15 0.77
C GLY A 917 -22.62 11.56 -0.32
N ASP A 918 -23.10 10.61 -1.11
CA ASP A 918 -24.26 10.71 -2.00
C ASP A 918 -25.54 10.32 -1.27
N ILE A 919 -26.70 10.75 -1.76
CA ILE A 919 -27.97 10.34 -1.17
C ILE A 919 -28.44 9.07 -1.84
N VAL A 920 -28.73 8.05 -1.03
CA VAL A 920 -29.29 6.78 -1.49
C VAL A 920 -30.61 6.53 -0.75
N GLY A 921 -31.69 6.36 -1.50
CA GLY A 921 -33.00 6.06 -0.92
C GLY A 921 -33.60 4.77 -1.48
N PHE A 922 -34.04 3.89 -0.60
CA PHE A 922 -34.77 2.67 -0.94
C PHE A 922 -36.26 3.01 -0.96
N GLY A 923 -36.77 3.38 -2.14
CA GLY A 923 -38.11 3.92 -2.34
C GLY A 923 -39.18 2.87 -2.61
N GLN A 924 -40.28 3.35 -3.18
CA GLN A 924 -41.42 2.53 -3.58
C GLN A 924 -41.02 1.53 -4.67
N ASP A 925 -40.44 2.03 -5.76
CA ASP A 925 -40.17 1.26 -6.99
C ASP A 925 -38.80 0.57 -7.03
N GLY A 926 -37.88 0.94 -6.12
CA GLY A 926 -36.50 0.46 -6.12
C GLY A 926 -35.54 1.42 -5.40
N VAL A 927 -34.27 1.40 -5.77
CA VAL A 927 -33.21 2.24 -5.18
C VAL A 927 -32.94 3.46 -6.04
N TYR A 928 -32.98 4.63 -5.40
CA TYR A 928 -32.70 5.92 -5.99
C TYR A 928 -31.36 6.46 -5.48
N VAL A 929 -30.56 7.01 -6.38
CA VAL A 929 -29.32 7.72 -6.06
C VAL A 929 -29.42 9.16 -6.53
N SER A 930 -29.00 10.07 -5.67
CA SER A 930 -28.82 11.48 -5.96
C SER A 930 -27.39 11.86 -5.62
N LYS A 931 -26.57 12.02 -6.67
CA LYS A 931 -25.13 12.24 -6.53
C LYS A 931 -24.80 13.60 -5.96
N ASN A 932 -23.74 13.67 -5.17
CA ASN A 932 -23.24 14.88 -4.58
C ASN A 932 -22.46 15.71 -5.61
N ARG A 933 -22.60 17.03 -5.55
CA ARG A 933 -21.85 17.98 -6.41
C ARG A 933 -20.57 18.50 -5.76
N GLY A 934 -20.27 18.06 -4.54
CA GLY A 934 -19.09 18.41 -3.76
C GLY A 934 -19.19 19.70 -2.94
N ASN A 935 -20.31 20.40 -3.03
CA ASN A 935 -20.53 21.68 -2.35
C ASN A 935 -21.73 21.65 -1.37
N GLY A 936 -22.18 20.46 -0.99
CA GLY A 936 -23.37 20.26 -0.15
C GLY A 936 -24.69 20.33 -0.90
N THR A 937 -24.67 20.40 -2.24
CA THR A 937 -25.85 20.26 -3.11
C THR A 937 -25.78 18.97 -3.90
N PHE A 938 -26.93 18.53 -4.45
CA PHE A 938 -27.04 17.24 -5.11
C PHE A 938 -27.64 17.35 -6.52
N GLU A 939 -27.49 16.29 -7.29
CA GLU A 939 -28.22 16.10 -8.54
C GLU A 939 -29.69 15.71 -8.28
N GLU A 940 -30.49 15.63 -9.34
CA GLU A 940 -31.81 15.01 -9.24
C GLU A 940 -31.69 13.51 -8.93
N ALA A 941 -32.63 12.98 -8.16
CA ALA A 941 -32.70 11.57 -7.83
C ALA A 941 -32.99 10.72 -9.07
N LYS A 942 -32.21 9.65 -9.25
CA LYS A 942 -32.37 8.70 -10.36
C LYS A 942 -32.62 7.31 -9.81
N LEU A 943 -33.63 6.62 -10.33
CA LEU A 943 -33.84 5.19 -10.07
C LEU A 943 -32.69 4.40 -10.72
N VAL A 944 -31.81 3.83 -9.90
CA VAL A 944 -30.60 3.11 -10.36
C VAL A 944 -30.72 1.60 -10.23
N SER A 945 -31.66 1.10 -9.43
CA SER A 945 -32.01 -0.33 -9.37
C SER A 945 -33.50 -0.50 -9.13
N ARG A 946 -34.11 -1.50 -9.75
CA ARG A 946 -35.51 -1.91 -9.50
C ARG A 946 -35.65 -2.99 -8.43
N ASP A 947 -34.55 -3.34 -7.78
CA ASP A 947 -34.53 -4.27 -6.65
C ASP A 947 -34.60 -3.49 -5.32
N PHE A 948 -34.74 -4.21 -4.20
CA PHE A 948 -34.72 -3.66 -2.82
C PHE A 948 -35.81 -2.64 -2.44
N GLY A 949 -36.74 -2.31 -3.34
CA GLY A 949 -37.84 -1.38 -3.10
C GLY A 949 -39.05 -2.01 -2.39
N TYR A 950 -39.96 -1.15 -1.95
CA TYR A 950 -41.14 -1.57 -1.19
C TYR A 950 -42.09 -2.46 -2.02
N GLU A 951 -42.28 -2.16 -3.31
CA GLU A 951 -43.13 -2.96 -4.21
C GLU A 951 -42.54 -4.34 -4.49
N GLN A 952 -41.23 -4.50 -4.39
CA GLN A 952 -40.54 -5.80 -4.46
C GLN A 952 -40.62 -6.58 -3.12
N GLY A 953 -41.44 -6.12 -2.18
CA GLY A 953 -41.70 -6.81 -0.91
C GLY A 953 -40.71 -6.52 0.20
N TRP A 954 -39.80 -5.56 0.04
CA TRP A 954 -38.87 -5.18 1.10
C TRP A 954 -39.58 -4.33 2.17
N ARG A 955 -39.27 -4.58 3.45
CA ARG A 955 -39.93 -3.93 4.60
C ARG A 955 -38.87 -3.48 5.58
N VAL A 956 -38.97 -2.24 6.08
CA VAL A 956 -37.95 -1.68 6.98
C VAL A 956 -37.82 -2.50 8.27
N HIS A 957 -38.92 -3.00 8.81
CA HIS A 957 -38.95 -3.72 10.09
C HIS A 957 -38.66 -5.23 9.97
N GLU A 958 -38.64 -5.80 8.75
CA GLU A 958 -38.42 -7.24 8.53
C GLU A 958 -37.12 -7.51 7.76
N HIS A 959 -36.74 -6.60 6.87
CA HIS A 959 -35.70 -6.79 5.85
C HIS A 959 -34.58 -5.74 5.99
N PRO A 960 -33.58 -6.01 6.86
CA PRO A 960 -32.40 -5.15 6.99
C PRO A 960 -31.68 -4.95 5.66
N ARG A 961 -31.24 -3.72 5.40
CA ARG A 961 -30.48 -3.33 4.21
C ARG A 961 -29.34 -2.41 4.62
N PHE A 962 -28.19 -2.64 4.01
CA PHE A 962 -26.93 -1.99 4.33
C PHE A 962 -26.25 -1.48 3.06
N MET A 963 -25.51 -0.39 3.19
CA MET A 963 -24.64 0.17 2.15
C MET A 963 -23.20 -0.04 2.58
N ALA A 964 -22.44 -0.92 1.91
CA ALA A 964 -21.09 -1.31 2.31
C ALA A 964 -20.20 -1.56 1.08
N ASP A 965 -18.92 -1.20 1.13
CA ASP A 965 -17.96 -1.49 0.05
C ASP A 965 -17.49 -2.95 0.14
N VAL A 966 -18.30 -3.90 -0.32
CA VAL A 966 -17.99 -5.33 -0.24
C VAL A 966 -17.12 -5.80 -1.40
N THR A 967 -16.98 -4.99 -2.45
CA THR A 967 -16.05 -5.24 -3.56
C THR A 967 -14.63 -4.75 -3.26
N GLY A 968 -14.50 -3.71 -2.45
CA GLY A 968 -13.23 -3.07 -2.14
C GLY A 968 -12.76 -2.01 -3.12
N ASN A 969 -13.66 -1.50 -3.94
CA ASN A 969 -13.37 -0.45 -4.91
C ASN A 969 -13.51 0.97 -4.32
N GLY A 970 -13.88 1.07 -3.04
CA GLY A 970 -14.10 2.35 -2.35
C GLY A 970 -15.50 2.94 -2.53
N CYS A 971 -16.42 2.21 -3.16
CA CYS A 971 -17.78 2.63 -3.47
C CYS A 971 -18.80 1.70 -2.79
N ALA A 972 -20.03 2.18 -2.55
CA ALA A 972 -21.06 1.38 -1.86
C ALA A 972 -21.57 0.27 -2.73
N ASP A 973 -21.68 -0.92 -2.18
CA ASP A 973 -22.58 -1.96 -2.66
C ASP A 973 -23.82 -2.03 -1.75
N ILE A 974 -24.89 -2.67 -2.24
CA ILE A 974 -26.09 -2.93 -1.45
C ILE A 974 -26.03 -4.37 -0.93
N VAL A 975 -26.23 -4.55 0.38
CA VAL A 975 -26.48 -5.88 0.97
C VAL A 975 -27.82 -5.85 1.67
N GLY A 976 -28.72 -6.76 1.32
CA GLY A 976 -30.06 -6.84 1.90
C GLY A 976 -30.42 -8.26 2.32
N PHE A 977 -31.13 -8.40 3.45
CA PHE A 977 -31.58 -9.68 3.99
C PHE A 977 -33.09 -9.81 3.81
N LYS A 978 -33.55 -10.85 3.13
CA LYS A 978 -34.98 -11.07 2.85
C LYS A 978 -35.35 -12.54 2.92
N ASP A 979 -36.42 -12.86 3.66
CA ASP A 979 -37.06 -14.17 3.83
C ASP A 979 -36.08 -15.33 4.12
N LYS A 980 -35.42 -15.83 3.07
CA LYS A 980 -34.57 -17.02 3.03
C LYS A 980 -33.18 -16.78 2.44
N ALA A 981 -32.76 -15.52 2.26
CA ALA A 981 -31.38 -15.23 1.89
C ALA A 981 -30.90 -13.81 2.19
N ALA A 982 -29.58 -13.67 2.24
CA ALA A 982 -28.88 -12.42 1.98
C ALA A 982 -28.66 -12.25 0.47
N TYR A 983 -28.84 -11.03 -0.01
CA TYR A 983 -28.65 -10.62 -1.40
C TYR A 983 -27.65 -9.47 -1.48
N VAL A 984 -26.86 -9.45 -2.54
CA VAL A 984 -25.95 -8.34 -2.86
C VAL A 984 -26.28 -7.74 -4.22
N ALA A 985 -26.20 -6.42 -4.36
CA ALA A 985 -26.10 -5.77 -5.65
C ALA A 985 -24.80 -4.95 -5.70
N PHE A 986 -23.91 -5.36 -6.58
CA PHE A 986 -22.62 -4.72 -6.77
C PHE A 986 -22.77 -3.40 -7.54
N ASN A 987 -22.00 -2.40 -7.11
CA ASN A 987 -21.91 -1.10 -7.75
C ASN A 987 -20.77 -1.08 -8.77
N ASP A 988 -21.01 -0.45 -9.91
CA ASP A 988 -20.04 -0.28 -10.99
C ASP A 988 -18.94 0.77 -10.70
N GLY A 989 -18.99 1.40 -9.52
CA GLY A 989 -18.10 2.48 -9.12
C GLY A 989 -18.51 3.85 -9.66
N ALA A 990 -19.69 3.94 -10.26
CA ALA A 990 -20.29 5.18 -10.74
C ALA A 990 -21.70 5.38 -10.16
N GLY A 991 -22.07 4.65 -9.12
CA GLY A 991 -23.37 4.76 -8.44
C GLY A 991 -24.52 4.05 -9.15
N ASN A 992 -24.23 3.16 -10.11
CA ASN A 992 -25.23 2.25 -10.67
C ASN A 992 -25.06 0.86 -10.05
N PHE A 993 -26.18 0.19 -9.78
CA PHE A 993 -26.18 -1.13 -9.16
C PHE A 993 -26.65 -2.19 -10.14
N GLY A 994 -25.95 -3.32 -10.15
CA GLY A 994 -26.41 -4.52 -10.85
C GLY A 994 -27.70 -5.09 -10.24
N HIS A 995 -28.20 -6.16 -10.85
CA HIS A 995 -29.30 -6.93 -10.27
C HIS A 995 -28.90 -7.55 -8.92
N ALA A 996 -29.87 -7.69 -8.02
CA ALA A 996 -29.69 -8.42 -6.77
C ALA A 996 -29.32 -9.88 -7.04
N GLN A 997 -28.20 -10.32 -6.46
CA GLN A 997 -27.67 -11.68 -6.55
C GLN A 997 -27.77 -12.36 -5.19
N LEU A 998 -28.10 -13.66 -5.19
CA LEU A 998 -28.06 -14.47 -3.98
C LEU A 998 -26.62 -14.51 -3.45
N LEU A 999 -26.45 -14.16 -2.18
CA LEU A 999 -25.16 -14.14 -1.52
C LEU A 999 -24.95 -15.39 -0.65
N THR A 1000 -25.89 -15.63 0.27
CA THR A 1000 -25.88 -16.77 1.20
C THR A 1000 -27.27 -16.91 1.83
N ASP A 1001 -27.67 -18.11 2.25
CA ASP A 1001 -28.90 -18.37 3.01
C ASP A 1001 -28.67 -18.45 4.54
N GLU A 1002 -27.41 -18.37 5.01
CA GLU A 1002 -27.03 -18.55 6.43
C GLU A 1002 -27.66 -17.54 7.40
N PHE A 1003 -27.99 -16.33 6.94
CA PHE A 1003 -28.53 -15.23 7.77
C PHE A 1003 -30.04 -15.06 7.62
N SER A 1004 -30.75 -16.13 7.32
CA SER A 1004 -32.18 -16.08 7.00
C SER A 1004 -32.91 -17.35 7.44
N GLY A 1005 -34.25 -17.33 7.48
CA GLY A 1005 -35.05 -18.42 8.06
C GLY A 1005 -35.27 -18.31 9.57
N GLU A 1006 -35.47 -19.44 10.24
CA GLU A 1006 -35.93 -19.50 11.64
C GLU A 1006 -34.91 -18.88 12.63
N GLY A 1007 -35.40 -17.98 13.49
CA GLY A 1007 -34.60 -17.26 14.49
C GLY A 1007 -33.86 -16.01 13.98
N TRP A 1008 -33.91 -15.74 12.66
CA TRP A 1008 -33.27 -14.59 12.02
C TRP A 1008 -34.22 -13.37 11.83
N ASP A 1009 -35.37 -13.38 12.49
CA ASP A 1009 -36.25 -12.21 12.53
C ASP A 1009 -35.54 -11.02 13.22
N PRO A 1010 -35.76 -9.75 12.81
CA PRO A 1010 -35.13 -8.60 13.47
C PRO A 1010 -35.46 -8.44 14.95
N SER A 1011 -36.55 -9.04 15.46
CA SER A 1011 -36.85 -9.07 16.90
C SER A 1011 -36.03 -10.10 17.67
N THR A 1012 -35.48 -11.10 16.99
CA THR A 1012 -34.72 -12.22 17.57
C THR A 1012 -33.27 -12.29 17.09
N SER A 1013 -32.83 -11.34 16.28
CA SER A 1013 -31.47 -11.34 15.75
C SER A 1013 -30.96 -9.95 15.39
N VAL A 1014 -29.65 -9.81 15.32
CA VAL A 1014 -28.97 -8.62 14.77
C VAL A 1014 -27.93 -9.08 13.77
N ARG A 1015 -27.74 -8.29 12.69
CA ARG A 1015 -26.77 -8.57 11.63
C ARG A 1015 -25.90 -7.35 11.40
N TYR A 1016 -24.64 -7.60 11.09
CA TYR A 1016 -23.65 -6.60 10.73
C TYR A 1016 -23.00 -6.99 9.41
N VAL A 1017 -22.89 -6.02 8.51
CA VAL A 1017 -22.10 -6.12 7.27
C VAL A 1017 -20.87 -5.26 7.47
N ARG A 1018 -19.66 -5.81 7.34
CA ARG A 1018 -18.42 -5.06 7.55
C ARG A 1018 -17.70 -4.76 6.24
N ARG A 1019 -16.97 -3.63 6.28
CA ARG A 1019 -16.45 -2.75 5.22
C ARG A 1019 -17.35 -1.53 4.95
N LEU A 1020 -17.95 -1.01 6.02
CA LEU A 1020 -18.63 0.28 6.05
C LEU A 1020 -17.55 1.39 6.20
N TYR A 1021 -17.29 2.08 5.10
CA TYR A 1021 -16.67 3.41 4.87
C TYR A 1021 -15.56 3.98 5.74
#